data_AF-A0A7J8E935-F1
#
_entry.id   AF-A0A7J8E935-F1
#
_cell.length_a   1.000
_cell.length_b   1.000
_cell.length_c   1.000
_cell.angle_alpha   90.00
_cell.angle_beta   90.00
_cell.angle_gamma   90.00
#
_symmetry.space_group_name_H-M   'P 1'
#
loop_
_entity.id
_entity.type
_entity.pdbx_description
1 polymer ?
#
loop_
_entity_poly.entity_id
_entity_poly.type
_entity_poly.pdbx_seq_one_letter_code
_entity_poly.pdbx_strand_id
1 'polypeptide(L)'
;MQLSSGTTNEVDISGDCKVTYQAHQDKVIKIKALDSCKIERSGFTTPNQVFGVTSKTTSVTTYKIEDSFVIAVLSEETHTFGVNFLRNIAGKIVSKQKLELKTTEAGPRLMSGKQVAAIIKAVDSKYKALSIVGQVFQSECKGCPSLSEHWQSIRKHLLPDNLSKAEATRSFLVFIHHLRTAEKEEILQILKAENKEILPQLVDAVTSAQTPDSLDAILDFLDFKSDSSIILQERFLYACGFASHPNEELLRALISKFKGSFASNDIRETVMIVIGALVRKLCQNEGCKLKAVVEAEKLILGGLGKAEKKEDIMMYLLALKNALIPEGIPLLLKYAEAGEGPISHLAITSLQRYDAPFITNEVKKTLNRIYHQNRKVHEKTVRTTAAAIILTNNPSYMEVKNILLSIGELPKEMNKYMLAIIQDIIRFEMPASKMVRRVLKEMVAHNYDRFAKIGSSSAYTGYIERSPHSASTYSLDILYSGSGILRRSNLNIFQYIGNAHVHASQVVIEAQGLEALIAATPDEGEENLDSYAGLSAILFDVQLRPVTFFSGYSDLMSKILSASSDPISVVKGLILLMDHSQELQLQSGLKANMEIQGALAIDISGAMEFSLWYRESKTRVKNRLAVVITGDITVDSSFVKAGLEISTETEAGMEFISTVQFSQYPFFVCLQMDKDEAPLRQFETKYERLSTGRGYVLRKRKEKLVAGSEFPLHQENSEMCKVVFAPQPESTSGGWF
;
A
#
# COMPACT_ATOMS: atom_id res chain seq x y z
N MET A 1 31.83 15.48 -28.90
CA MET A 1 31.91 16.95 -28.74
C MET A 1 31.66 17.57 -30.09
N GLN A 2 30.74 18.53 -30.15
CA GLN A 2 30.34 19.22 -31.37
C GLN A 2 30.41 20.73 -31.13
N LEU A 3 31.05 21.48 -32.03
CA LEU A 3 31.19 22.94 -31.92
C LEU A 3 29.94 23.69 -32.38
N SER A 4 29.02 23.02 -33.07
CA SER A 4 27.76 23.57 -33.55
C SER A 4 26.59 23.12 -32.69
N SER A 5 25.54 23.94 -32.63
CA SER A 5 24.29 23.56 -31.97
C SER A 5 23.59 22.40 -32.70
N GLY A 6 22.95 21.52 -31.95
CA GLY A 6 22.21 20.38 -32.50
C GLY A 6 21.88 19.33 -31.45
N THR A 7 21.01 18.39 -31.81
CA THR A 7 20.67 17.23 -30.98
C THR A 7 21.09 15.96 -31.71
N THR A 8 21.81 15.09 -31.02
CA THR A 8 22.31 13.81 -31.56
C THR A 8 22.31 12.75 -30.46
N ASN A 9 22.46 11.48 -30.83
CA ASN A 9 22.80 10.42 -29.89
C ASN A 9 24.32 10.26 -29.83
N GLU A 10 24.84 10.04 -28.63
CA GLU A 10 26.28 9.80 -28.41
C GLU A 10 26.46 8.63 -27.46
N VAL A 11 27.49 7.82 -27.74
CA VAL A 11 27.95 6.75 -26.85
C VAL A 11 29.13 7.28 -26.03
N ASP A 12 28.99 7.27 -24.71
CA ASP A 12 30.09 7.56 -23.78
C ASP A 12 30.01 6.66 -22.53
N ILE A 13 30.71 7.03 -21.45
CA ILE A 13 30.71 6.30 -20.18
C ILE A 13 29.29 6.01 -19.65
N SER A 14 28.32 6.88 -19.93
CA SER A 14 26.94 6.76 -19.48
C SER A 14 26.08 5.85 -20.39
N GLY A 15 26.65 5.28 -21.47
CA GLY A 15 25.92 4.50 -22.47
C GLY A 15 25.55 5.31 -23.71
N ASP A 16 24.55 4.85 -24.45
CA ASP A 16 23.98 5.54 -25.62
C ASP A 16 22.87 6.49 -25.17
N CYS A 17 23.14 7.80 -25.22
CA CYS A 17 22.25 8.83 -24.67
C CYS A 17 21.92 9.91 -25.70
N LYS A 18 20.73 10.51 -25.57
CA LYS A 18 20.37 11.72 -26.31
C LYS A 18 21.08 12.94 -25.71
N VAL A 19 21.79 13.67 -26.54
CA VAL A 19 22.61 14.81 -26.16
C VAL A 19 22.21 16.05 -26.97
N THR A 20 22.15 17.19 -26.30
CA THR A 20 21.88 18.50 -26.93
C THR A 20 23.06 19.43 -26.74
N TYR A 21 23.55 19.99 -27.85
CA TYR A 21 24.62 20.99 -27.89
C TYR A 21 24.03 22.37 -28.12
N GLN A 22 24.48 23.33 -27.31
CA GLN A 22 24.19 24.75 -27.44
C GLN A 22 25.51 25.50 -27.60
N ALA A 23 25.79 25.95 -28.82
CA ALA A 23 26.97 26.73 -29.13
C ALA A 23 26.72 28.21 -28.84
N HIS A 24 27.63 28.81 -28.08
CA HIS A 24 27.73 30.26 -27.83
C HIS A 24 29.11 30.74 -28.26
N GLN A 25 29.37 32.06 -28.24
CA GLN A 25 30.64 32.64 -28.70
C GLN A 25 31.86 32.07 -27.96
N ASP A 26 31.83 32.05 -26.62
CA ASP A 26 33.01 31.67 -25.80
C ASP A 26 32.87 30.29 -25.15
N LYS A 27 31.77 29.57 -25.44
CA LYS A 27 31.48 28.28 -24.83
C LYS A 27 30.51 27.43 -25.63
N VAL A 28 30.63 26.12 -25.50
CA VAL A 28 29.62 25.15 -25.92
C VAL A 28 29.10 24.42 -24.71
N ILE A 29 27.78 24.31 -24.58
CA ILE A 29 27.12 23.57 -23.50
C ILE A 29 26.56 22.27 -24.06
N LYS A 30 27.02 21.15 -23.52
CA LYS A 30 26.50 19.80 -23.76
C LYS A 30 25.56 19.44 -22.61
N ILE A 31 24.29 19.22 -22.93
CA ILE A 31 23.27 18.76 -21.99
C ILE A 31 22.92 17.32 -22.35
N LYS A 32 23.10 16.40 -21.40
CA LYS A 32 22.77 14.98 -21.58
C LYS A 32 21.45 14.66 -20.89
N ALA A 33 20.53 14.04 -21.63
CA ALA A 33 19.27 13.55 -21.08
C ALA A 33 19.48 12.14 -20.50
N LEU A 34 19.77 12.05 -19.21
CA LEU A 34 20.13 10.79 -18.53
C LEU A 34 19.01 9.75 -18.57
N ASP A 35 17.75 10.18 -18.55
CA ASP A 35 16.58 9.29 -18.63
C ASP A 35 16.45 8.58 -20.00
N SER A 36 17.16 9.07 -21.03
CA SER A 36 17.18 8.46 -22.37
C SER A 36 18.35 7.48 -22.58
N CYS A 37 19.26 7.37 -21.61
CA CYS A 37 20.46 6.56 -21.74
C CYS A 37 20.13 5.06 -21.75
N LYS A 38 20.61 4.35 -22.78
CA LYS A 38 20.53 2.89 -22.84
C LYS A 38 21.78 2.28 -22.23
N ILE A 39 21.64 1.76 -21.02
CA ILE A 39 22.68 1.03 -20.30
C ILE A 39 22.02 -0.06 -19.45
N GLU A 40 22.61 -1.27 -19.45
CA GLU A 40 22.13 -2.35 -18.59
C GLU A 40 22.54 -2.05 -17.13
N ARG A 41 21.56 -1.65 -16.32
CA ARG A 41 21.73 -1.41 -14.89
C ARG A 41 20.54 -1.98 -14.13
N SER A 42 20.83 -2.45 -12.93
CA SER A 42 19.80 -2.90 -12.01
C SER A 42 19.10 -1.69 -11.39
N GLY A 43 17.79 -1.78 -11.26
CA GLY A 43 17.01 -0.76 -10.59
C GLY A 43 15.52 -0.97 -10.75
N PHE A 44 14.78 -0.49 -9.75
CA PHE A 44 13.33 -0.54 -9.73
C PHE A 44 12.81 0.64 -8.91
N THR A 45 11.61 1.06 -9.25
CA THR A 45 10.85 2.05 -8.51
C THR A 45 9.37 1.71 -8.63
N THR A 46 8.61 1.93 -7.57
CA THR A 46 7.17 1.73 -7.63
C THR A 46 6.52 2.82 -8.50
N PRO A 47 5.58 2.47 -9.40
CA PRO A 47 4.84 3.46 -10.18
C PRO A 47 3.84 4.24 -9.32
N ASN A 48 3.53 3.76 -8.10
CA ASN A 48 2.62 4.44 -7.19
C ASN A 48 3.26 5.74 -6.67
N GLN A 49 2.70 6.89 -7.01
CA GLN A 49 3.23 8.19 -6.61
C GLN A 49 3.25 8.38 -5.09
N VAL A 50 2.36 7.76 -4.32
CA VAL A 50 2.32 7.93 -2.85
C VAL A 50 3.52 7.25 -2.20
N PHE A 51 3.85 6.03 -2.62
CA PHE A 51 4.98 5.26 -2.10
C PHE A 51 6.26 5.42 -2.92
N GLY A 52 6.20 6.20 -3.99
CA GLY A 52 7.28 6.42 -4.93
C GLY A 52 8.35 7.40 -4.42
N VAL A 53 9.47 7.35 -5.13
CA VAL A 53 10.59 8.27 -4.96
C VAL A 53 10.66 9.13 -6.21
N THR A 54 10.58 10.45 -6.04
CA THR A 54 10.83 11.36 -7.16
C THR A 54 12.33 11.56 -7.29
N SER A 55 12.89 11.21 -8.44
CA SER A 55 14.27 11.51 -8.80
C SER A 55 14.33 12.61 -9.88
N LYS A 56 15.35 13.45 -9.80
CA LYS A 56 15.69 14.44 -10.82
C LYS A 56 17.19 14.38 -11.07
N THR A 57 17.53 14.19 -12.33
CA THR A 57 18.91 13.99 -12.79
C THR A 57 19.27 15.10 -13.78
N THR A 58 20.49 15.61 -13.68
CA THR A 58 21.00 16.61 -14.63
C THR A 58 22.48 16.36 -14.89
N SER A 59 22.88 16.29 -16.15
CA SER A 59 24.29 16.23 -16.56
C SER A 59 24.57 17.34 -17.57
N VAL A 60 25.44 18.26 -17.18
CA VAL A 60 25.81 19.44 -17.98
C VAL A 60 27.32 19.52 -18.08
N THR A 61 27.84 19.51 -19.30
CA THR A 61 29.25 19.71 -19.60
C THR A 61 29.44 21.00 -20.39
N THR A 62 30.23 21.94 -19.86
CA THR A 62 30.57 23.21 -20.49
C THR A 62 32.00 23.15 -21.02
N TYR A 63 32.15 23.36 -22.32
CA TYR A 63 33.42 23.52 -23.01
C TYR A 63 33.71 25.01 -23.15
N LYS A 64 34.79 25.51 -22.56
CA LYS A 64 35.25 26.90 -22.75
C LYS A 64 36.09 26.99 -24.01
N ILE A 65 35.80 27.97 -24.84
CA ILE A 65 36.44 28.17 -26.13
C ILE A 65 37.20 29.50 -26.10
N GLU A 66 38.46 29.46 -26.53
CA GLU A 66 39.31 30.63 -26.77
C GLU A 66 39.98 30.41 -28.13
N ASP A 67 39.94 31.42 -29.00
CA ASP A 67 40.47 31.35 -30.37
C ASP A 67 39.99 30.13 -31.18
N SER A 68 38.71 29.76 -31.04
CA SER A 68 38.09 28.58 -31.65
C SER A 68 38.59 27.22 -31.14
N PHE A 69 39.47 27.20 -30.13
CA PHE A 69 39.97 25.99 -29.49
C PHE A 69 39.39 25.80 -28.09
N VAL A 70 39.27 24.55 -27.66
CA VAL A 70 38.81 24.22 -26.30
C VAL A 70 39.96 24.33 -25.33
N ILE A 71 39.88 25.28 -24.40
CA ILE A 71 40.89 25.49 -23.35
C ILE A 71 40.54 24.81 -22.02
N ALA A 72 39.24 24.58 -21.75
CA ALA A 72 38.80 23.95 -20.52
C ALA A 72 37.46 23.23 -20.69
N VAL A 73 37.25 22.18 -19.89
CA VAL A 73 36.00 21.41 -19.82
C VAL A 73 35.57 21.30 -18.36
N LEU A 74 34.34 21.74 -18.08
CA LEU A 74 33.72 21.68 -16.77
C LEU A 74 32.47 20.82 -16.88
N SER A 75 32.43 19.69 -16.18
CA SER A 75 31.23 18.86 -16.08
C SER A 75 30.65 18.88 -14.68
N GLU A 76 29.35 19.02 -14.58
CA GLU A 76 28.60 18.85 -13.35
C GLU A 76 27.43 17.89 -13.59
N GLU A 77 27.40 16.84 -12.78
CA GLU A 77 26.31 15.86 -12.74
C GLU A 77 25.68 15.89 -11.35
N THR A 78 24.36 16.02 -11.32
CA THR A 78 23.58 16.08 -10.10
C THR A 78 22.46 15.06 -10.16
N HIS A 79 22.36 14.24 -9.12
CA HIS A 79 21.21 13.37 -8.86
C HIS A 79 20.56 13.82 -7.57
N THR A 80 19.29 14.20 -7.63
CA THR A 80 18.48 14.57 -6.47
C THR A 80 17.32 13.61 -6.35
N PHE A 81 17.00 13.22 -5.12
CA PHE A 81 15.86 12.36 -4.85
C PHE A 81 15.12 12.81 -3.60
N GLY A 82 13.84 12.48 -3.52
CA GLY A 82 13.02 12.68 -2.34
C GLY A 82 11.90 11.67 -2.26
N VAL A 83 11.63 11.17 -1.06
CA VAL A 83 10.46 10.33 -0.80
C VAL A 83 9.20 11.19 -0.90
N ASN A 84 8.23 10.76 -1.71
CA ASN A 84 7.03 11.55 -1.97
C ASN A 84 6.17 11.73 -0.71
N PHE A 85 6.00 10.65 0.05
CA PHE A 85 5.30 10.66 1.33
C PHE A 85 5.94 11.59 2.37
N LEU A 86 7.28 11.56 2.49
CA LEU A 86 8.00 12.31 3.49
C LEU A 86 9.21 13.04 2.89
N ARG A 87 8.97 14.27 2.42
CA ARG A 87 9.98 15.10 1.72
C ARG A 87 11.22 15.44 2.55
N ASN A 88 11.18 15.29 3.87
CA ASN A 88 12.35 15.47 4.73
C ASN A 88 13.41 14.37 4.50
N ILE A 89 13.02 13.22 3.94
CA ILE A 89 13.93 12.17 3.48
C ILE A 89 14.26 12.46 2.02
N ALA A 90 15.39 13.13 1.82
CA ALA A 90 15.91 13.52 0.52
C ALA A 90 17.43 13.44 0.51
N GLY A 91 17.99 13.26 -0.67
CA GLY A 91 19.43 13.21 -0.86
C GLY A 91 19.87 13.81 -2.18
N LYS A 92 21.16 14.13 -2.26
CA LYS A 92 21.78 14.74 -3.43
C LYS A 92 23.18 14.19 -3.63
N ILE A 93 23.45 13.68 -4.83
CA ILE A 93 24.78 13.33 -5.32
C ILE A 93 25.23 14.45 -6.25
N VAL A 94 26.45 14.95 -6.05
CA VAL A 94 27.07 15.94 -6.94
C VAL A 94 28.43 15.43 -7.37
N SER A 95 28.61 15.20 -8.66
CA SER A 95 29.88 14.83 -9.27
C SER A 95 30.35 15.95 -10.17
N LYS A 96 31.62 16.36 -10.04
CA LYS A 96 32.22 17.43 -10.83
C LYS A 96 33.51 16.97 -11.49
N GLN A 97 33.69 17.36 -12.74
CA GLN A 97 34.92 17.12 -13.49
C GLN A 97 35.47 18.45 -13.99
N LYS A 98 36.80 18.60 -13.93
CA LYS A 98 37.50 19.79 -14.38
C LYS A 98 38.75 19.39 -15.16
N LEU A 99 38.80 19.74 -16.43
CA LEU A 99 39.94 19.53 -17.32
C LEU A 99 40.37 20.90 -17.86
N GLU A 100 41.65 21.27 -17.68
CA GLU A 100 42.19 22.56 -18.13
C GLU A 100 43.49 22.35 -18.91
N LEU A 101 43.61 22.98 -20.08
CA LEU A 101 44.86 23.08 -20.81
C LEU A 101 45.76 24.08 -20.07
N LYS A 102 46.93 23.63 -19.62
CA LYS A 102 47.90 24.48 -18.89
C LYS A 102 48.97 25.07 -19.81
N THR A 103 49.60 24.22 -20.61
CA THR A 103 50.67 24.58 -21.53
C THR A 103 50.78 23.50 -22.61
N THR A 104 51.53 23.78 -23.67
CA THR A 104 51.82 22.85 -24.77
C THR A 104 53.33 22.62 -24.85
N GLU A 105 53.74 21.36 -25.00
CA GLU A 105 55.15 20.97 -25.16
C GLU A 105 55.37 20.25 -26.50
N ALA A 106 56.62 20.16 -26.95
CA ALA A 106 56.98 19.45 -28.18
C ALA A 106 56.77 17.93 -27.99
N GLY A 107 55.74 17.39 -28.65
CA GLY A 107 55.35 15.98 -28.56
C GLY A 107 56.17 15.01 -29.42
N PRO A 108 55.90 13.70 -29.32
CA PRO A 108 56.56 12.66 -30.12
C PRO A 108 56.26 12.79 -31.62
N ARG A 109 57.16 12.27 -32.46
CA ARG A 109 56.99 12.29 -33.92
C ARG A 109 55.79 11.44 -34.34
N LEU A 110 55.07 11.91 -35.36
CA LEU A 110 53.91 11.20 -35.93
C LEU A 110 54.33 9.85 -36.55
N MET A 111 53.63 8.78 -36.17
CA MET A 111 53.80 7.46 -36.79
C MET A 111 52.96 7.37 -38.07
N SER A 112 53.56 6.91 -39.16
CA SER A 112 52.90 6.79 -40.46
C SER A 112 52.31 5.39 -40.65
N GLY A 113 51.04 5.30 -41.05
CA GLY A 113 50.41 4.04 -41.45
C GLY A 113 49.01 4.22 -42.01
N LYS A 114 48.52 3.22 -42.76
CA LYS A 114 47.22 3.26 -43.45
C LYS A 114 46.02 2.92 -42.56
N GLN A 115 46.24 2.20 -41.47
CA GLN A 115 45.17 1.74 -40.56
C GLN A 115 45.57 1.99 -39.10
N VAL A 116 44.66 2.61 -38.34
CA VAL A 116 44.88 2.92 -36.92
C VAL A 116 45.14 1.66 -36.09
N ALA A 117 44.45 0.54 -36.38
CA ALA A 117 44.66 -0.73 -35.68
C ALA A 117 46.09 -1.27 -35.81
N ALA A 118 46.71 -1.11 -37.00
CA ALA A 118 48.09 -1.51 -37.22
C ALA A 118 49.07 -0.62 -36.43
N ILE A 119 48.76 0.67 -36.31
CA ILE A 119 49.54 1.61 -35.49
C ILE A 119 49.43 1.26 -34.00
N ILE A 120 48.23 1.03 -33.47
CA ILE A 120 48.03 0.67 -32.05
C ILE A 120 48.84 -0.58 -31.70
N LYS A 121 48.81 -1.60 -32.55
CA LYS A 121 49.58 -2.84 -32.36
C LYS A 121 51.10 -2.61 -32.42
N ALA A 122 51.56 -1.66 -33.23
CA ALA A 122 52.97 -1.27 -33.33
C ALA A 122 53.44 -0.45 -32.12
N VAL A 123 52.54 0.31 -31.47
CA VAL A 123 52.83 1.00 -30.20
C VAL A 123 52.96 0.00 -29.07
N ASP A 124 51.91 -0.80 -28.83
CA ASP A 124 51.95 -1.90 -27.89
C ASP A 124 50.91 -2.95 -28.28
N SER A 125 51.39 -4.18 -28.50
CA SER A 125 50.53 -5.33 -28.82
C SER A 125 49.60 -5.75 -27.68
N LYS A 126 49.80 -5.24 -26.45
CA LYS A 126 48.91 -5.46 -25.31
C LYS A 126 47.62 -4.65 -25.38
N TYR A 127 47.57 -3.58 -26.19
CA TYR A 127 46.36 -2.78 -26.33
C TYR A 127 45.24 -3.58 -27.00
N LYS A 128 44.08 -3.60 -26.33
CA LYS A 128 42.85 -4.21 -26.83
C LYS A 128 41.74 -3.17 -26.84
N ALA A 129 40.84 -3.27 -27.82
CA ALA A 129 39.64 -2.43 -27.86
C ALA A 129 38.70 -2.86 -26.74
N LEU A 130 38.45 -1.95 -25.79
CA LEU A 130 37.47 -2.11 -24.73
C LEU A 130 36.31 -1.14 -24.96
N SER A 131 35.12 -1.49 -24.45
CA SER A 131 33.98 -0.58 -24.51
C SER A 131 34.26 0.68 -23.69
N ILE A 132 33.84 1.83 -24.22
CA ILE A 132 33.91 3.12 -23.51
C ILE A 132 32.81 3.25 -22.44
N VAL A 133 31.76 2.43 -22.55
CA VAL A 133 30.63 2.42 -21.62
C VAL A 133 31.08 1.84 -20.28
N GLY A 134 30.64 2.47 -19.19
CA GLY A 134 30.99 2.03 -17.84
C GLY A 134 30.51 0.60 -17.59
N GLN A 135 31.38 -0.22 -17.01
CA GLN A 135 31.04 -1.59 -16.64
C GLN A 135 30.69 -1.68 -15.16
N VAL A 136 29.80 -2.62 -14.82
CA VAL A 136 29.48 -2.94 -13.43
C VAL A 136 30.69 -3.66 -12.83
N PHE A 137 31.11 -3.23 -11.65
CA PHE A 137 32.01 -4.01 -10.81
C PHE A 137 31.31 -4.35 -9.49
N GLN A 138 31.55 -5.55 -9.01
CA GLN A 138 31.13 -5.99 -7.68
C GLN A 138 32.21 -5.64 -6.68
N SER A 139 31.82 -5.04 -5.56
CA SER A 139 32.71 -4.85 -4.42
C SER A 139 32.92 -6.22 -3.75
N GLU A 140 34.10 -6.80 -3.87
CA GLU A 140 34.47 -8.01 -3.11
C GLU A 140 34.45 -7.67 -1.61
N CYS A 141 33.45 -8.15 -0.87
CA CYS A 141 33.48 -8.00 0.58
C CYS A 141 34.44 -9.03 1.20
N LYS A 142 35.60 -8.56 1.66
CA LYS A 142 36.56 -9.39 2.39
C LYS A 142 36.12 -9.54 3.85
N GLY A 143 35.69 -10.74 4.24
CA GLY A 143 35.29 -11.07 5.61
C GLY A 143 33.89 -10.63 6.02
N CYS A 144 32.97 -10.45 5.06
CA CYS A 144 31.55 -10.32 5.39
C CYS A 144 31.01 -11.63 5.98
N PRO A 145 30.11 -11.57 6.97
CA PRO A 145 29.47 -12.76 7.49
C PRO A 145 28.61 -13.45 6.43
N SER A 146 28.46 -14.76 6.54
CA SER A 146 27.53 -15.51 5.66
C SER A 146 26.07 -15.13 5.95
N LEU A 147 25.15 -15.47 5.04
CA LEU A 147 23.72 -15.23 5.25
C LEU A 147 23.22 -15.87 6.55
N SER A 148 23.71 -17.07 6.87
CA SER A 148 23.36 -17.80 8.09
C SER A 148 23.82 -17.10 9.37
N GLU A 149 25.04 -16.54 9.39
CA GLU A 149 25.57 -15.77 10.52
C GLU A 149 24.78 -14.48 10.72
N HIS A 150 24.43 -13.81 9.62
CA HIS A 150 23.62 -12.60 9.66
C HIS A 150 22.22 -12.90 10.20
N TRP A 151 21.59 -13.98 9.74
CA TRP A 151 20.29 -14.43 10.24
C TRP A 151 20.31 -14.78 11.73
N GLN A 152 21.34 -15.48 12.22
CA GLN A 152 21.48 -15.80 13.64
C GLN A 152 21.58 -14.55 14.53
N SER A 153 22.13 -13.46 14.01
CA SER A 153 22.19 -12.17 14.72
C SER A 153 20.82 -11.47 14.78
N ILE A 154 20.04 -11.55 13.70
CA ILE A 154 18.79 -10.80 13.52
C ILE A 154 17.57 -11.52 14.10
N ARG A 155 17.53 -12.85 14.07
CA ARG A 155 16.34 -13.64 14.44
C ARG A 155 15.77 -13.31 15.83
N LYS A 156 16.62 -12.88 16.78
CA LYS A 156 16.21 -12.47 18.13
C LYS A 156 15.29 -11.24 18.14
N HIS A 157 15.48 -10.34 17.18
CA HIS A 157 14.67 -9.12 17.03
C HIS A 157 13.36 -9.39 16.30
N LEU A 158 13.25 -10.50 15.56
CA LEU A 158 12.06 -10.88 14.77
C LEU A 158 11.08 -11.78 15.52
N LEU A 159 11.25 -11.94 16.84
CA LEU A 159 10.29 -12.67 17.67
C LEU A 159 8.88 -12.02 17.59
N PRO A 160 7.79 -12.82 17.59
CA PRO A 160 6.43 -12.32 17.47
C PRO A 160 6.04 -11.20 18.45
N ASP A 161 6.60 -11.22 19.67
CA ASP A 161 6.33 -10.23 20.72
C ASP A 161 7.04 -8.88 20.48
N ASN A 162 8.11 -8.89 19.70
CA ASN A 162 8.94 -7.71 19.42
C ASN A 162 8.59 -7.05 18.08
N LEU A 163 7.67 -7.62 17.29
CA LEU A 163 7.36 -7.10 15.95
C LEU A 163 6.87 -5.65 15.94
N SER A 164 6.17 -5.21 16.99
CA SER A 164 5.72 -3.82 17.12
C SER A 164 6.86 -2.83 17.43
N LYS A 165 8.11 -3.27 17.58
CA LYS A 165 9.28 -2.41 17.81
C LYS A 165 9.95 -2.05 16.48
N ALA A 166 10.46 -0.83 16.38
CA ALA A 166 11.18 -0.35 15.20
C ALA A 166 12.43 -1.20 14.87
N GLU A 167 13.07 -1.79 15.89
CA GLU A 167 14.26 -2.64 15.70
C GLU A 167 13.97 -3.90 14.88
N ALA A 168 12.78 -4.51 15.04
CA ALA A 168 12.36 -5.66 14.25
C ALA A 168 12.26 -5.28 12.76
N THR A 169 11.57 -4.16 12.48
CA THR A 169 11.37 -3.65 11.12
C THR A 169 12.70 -3.21 10.47
N ARG A 170 13.62 -2.62 11.25
CA ARG A 170 14.96 -2.29 10.76
C ARG A 170 15.76 -3.56 10.42
N SER A 171 15.72 -4.56 11.29
CA SER A 171 16.44 -5.81 11.06
C SER A 171 15.89 -6.57 9.86
N PHE A 172 14.57 -6.53 9.65
CA PHE A 172 13.90 -7.02 8.45
C PHE A 172 14.42 -6.36 7.17
N LEU A 173 14.50 -5.02 7.11
CA LEU A 173 15.04 -4.30 5.95
C LEU A 173 16.49 -4.68 5.64
N VAL A 174 17.34 -4.70 6.67
CA VAL A 174 18.76 -5.07 6.51
C VAL A 174 18.89 -6.51 5.99
N PHE A 175 18.07 -7.44 6.48
CA PHE A 175 18.10 -8.83 6.03
C PHE A 175 17.67 -8.98 4.56
N ILE A 176 16.67 -8.22 4.10
CA ILE A 176 16.23 -8.21 2.69
C ILE A 176 17.38 -7.83 1.75
N HIS A 177 18.22 -6.85 2.13
CA HIS A 177 19.35 -6.45 1.30
C HIS A 177 20.35 -7.62 1.09
N HIS A 178 20.59 -8.43 2.12
CA HIS A 178 21.46 -9.61 2.01
C HIS A 178 20.80 -10.75 1.23
N LEU A 179 19.49 -10.95 1.39
CA LEU A 179 18.72 -11.94 0.63
C LEU A 179 18.75 -11.66 -0.88
N ARG A 180 18.79 -10.38 -1.29
CA ARG A 180 18.87 -10.01 -2.72
C ARG A 180 20.16 -10.45 -3.40
N THR A 181 21.23 -10.68 -2.63
CA THR A 181 22.53 -11.12 -3.13
C THR A 181 22.80 -12.60 -2.89
N ALA A 182 21.91 -13.30 -2.17
CA ALA A 182 22.10 -14.69 -1.78
C ALA A 182 21.58 -15.67 -2.85
N GLU A 183 22.19 -16.85 -2.90
CA GLU A 183 21.80 -17.93 -3.80
C GLU A 183 20.65 -18.76 -3.22
N LYS A 184 19.91 -19.45 -4.10
CA LYS A 184 18.75 -20.28 -3.75
C LYS A 184 19.04 -21.29 -2.63
N GLU A 185 20.19 -21.97 -2.70
CA GLU A 185 20.54 -23.05 -1.78
C GLU A 185 20.75 -22.55 -0.34
N GLU A 186 21.41 -21.40 -0.19
CA GLU A 186 21.63 -20.77 1.12
C GLU A 186 20.32 -20.34 1.77
N ILE A 187 19.42 -19.74 0.98
CA ILE A 187 18.09 -19.32 1.43
C ILE A 187 17.29 -20.54 1.90
N LEU A 188 17.30 -21.62 1.10
CA LEU A 188 16.56 -22.84 1.42
C LEU A 188 17.09 -23.54 2.67
N GLN A 189 18.41 -23.51 2.92
CA GLN A 189 19.00 -24.05 4.14
C GLN A 189 18.51 -23.33 5.39
N ILE A 190 18.43 -22.00 5.36
CA ILE A 190 17.93 -21.20 6.49
C ILE A 190 16.45 -21.47 6.74
N LEU A 191 15.63 -21.54 5.69
CA LEU A 191 14.20 -21.86 5.80
C LEU A 191 13.94 -23.22 6.46
N LYS A 192 14.73 -24.24 6.10
CA LYS A 192 14.60 -25.60 6.64
C LYS A 192 15.09 -25.75 8.08
N ALA A 193 16.03 -24.90 8.51
CA ALA A 193 16.66 -25.00 9.83
C ALA A 193 15.93 -24.21 10.93
N GLU A 194 14.98 -23.33 10.58
CA GLU A 194 14.38 -22.39 11.53
C GLU A 194 13.20 -22.97 12.33
N ASN A 195 12.94 -22.37 13.49
CA ASN A 195 11.83 -22.73 14.36
C ASN A 195 10.48 -22.25 13.82
N LYS A 196 9.38 -22.89 14.25
CA LYS A 196 8.02 -22.55 13.80
C LYS A 196 7.56 -21.14 14.18
N GLU A 197 8.15 -20.54 15.22
CA GLU A 197 7.74 -19.24 15.75
C GLU A 197 8.24 -18.04 14.93
N ILE A 198 9.47 -18.13 14.38
CA ILE A 198 10.11 -17.06 13.60
C ILE A 198 9.96 -17.31 12.09
N LEU A 199 9.66 -18.55 11.70
CA LEU A 199 9.49 -18.93 10.30
C LEU A 199 8.52 -18.02 9.51
N PRO A 200 7.37 -17.56 10.05
CA PRO A 200 6.49 -16.61 9.34
C PRO A 200 7.21 -15.31 8.93
N GLN A 201 8.03 -14.74 9.81
CA GLN A 201 8.80 -13.52 9.59
C GLN A 201 9.92 -13.72 8.58
N LEU A 202 10.53 -14.91 8.59
CA LEU A 202 11.50 -15.30 7.58
C LEU A 202 10.84 -15.43 6.20
N VAL A 203 9.64 -16.01 6.12
CA VAL A 203 8.85 -16.08 4.87
C VAL A 203 8.51 -14.68 4.36
N ASP A 204 8.10 -13.76 5.24
CA ASP A 204 7.86 -12.36 4.88
C ASP A 204 9.11 -11.73 4.24
N ALA A 205 10.30 -11.98 4.81
CA ALA A 205 11.57 -11.41 4.33
C ALA A 205 12.04 -12.02 3.01
N VAL A 206 12.03 -13.35 2.88
CA VAL A 206 12.43 -14.07 1.66
C VAL A 206 11.53 -13.67 0.50
N THR A 207 10.22 -13.58 0.72
CA THR A 207 9.27 -13.18 -0.33
C THR A 207 9.45 -11.71 -0.72
N SER A 208 9.77 -10.84 0.24
CA SER A 208 10.01 -9.41 -0.01
C SER A 208 11.31 -9.11 -0.77
N ALA A 209 12.25 -10.06 -0.80
CA ALA A 209 13.51 -9.93 -1.55
C ALA A 209 13.27 -9.77 -3.07
N GLN A 210 12.23 -10.44 -3.60
CA GLN A 210 11.76 -10.31 -4.99
C GLN A 210 12.82 -10.64 -6.06
N THR A 211 13.75 -11.56 -5.77
CA THR A 211 14.71 -12.11 -6.74
C THR A 211 14.25 -13.48 -7.25
N PRO A 212 14.65 -13.92 -8.46
CA PRO A 212 14.35 -15.27 -8.96
C PRO A 212 14.79 -16.38 -7.99
N ASP A 213 16.00 -16.28 -7.44
CA ASP A 213 16.52 -17.25 -6.46
C ASP A 213 15.68 -17.32 -5.18
N SER A 214 15.25 -16.16 -4.67
CA SER A 214 14.39 -16.10 -3.47
C SER A 214 13.00 -16.69 -3.72
N LEU A 215 12.44 -16.45 -4.91
CA LEU A 215 11.14 -16.97 -5.32
C LEU A 215 11.18 -18.48 -5.49
N ASP A 216 12.20 -19.00 -6.17
CA ASP A 216 12.38 -20.44 -6.34
C ASP A 216 12.63 -21.16 -5.01
N ALA A 217 13.44 -20.55 -4.12
CA ALA A 217 13.69 -21.11 -2.79
C ALA A 217 12.40 -21.24 -1.96
N ILE A 218 11.55 -20.20 -1.94
CA ILE A 218 10.31 -20.23 -1.16
C ILE A 218 9.25 -21.15 -1.79
N LEU A 219 9.18 -21.23 -3.12
CA LEU A 219 8.24 -22.13 -3.83
C LEU A 219 8.60 -23.61 -3.68
N ASP A 220 9.89 -23.93 -3.52
CA ASP A 220 10.39 -25.27 -3.21
C ASP A 220 10.19 -25.64 -1.73
N PHE A 221 10.21 -24.64 -0.84
CA PHE A 221 9.98 -24.83 0.59
C PHE A 221 8.49 -25.04 0.93
N LEU A 222 7.59 -24.30 0.28
CA LEU A 222 6.16 -24.34 0.57
C LEU A 222 5.42 -25.45 -0.19
N ASP A 223 4.84 -26.38 0.56
CA ASP A 223 3.96 -27.41 0.02
C ASP A 223 2.48 -27.04 0.17
N PHE A 224 1.87 -26.54 -0.90
CA PHE A 224 0.45 -26.18 -0.99
C PHE A 224 -0.51 -27.37 -0.88
N LYS A 225 0.01 -28.60 -0.88
CA LYS A 225 -0.75 -29.84 -0.65
C LYS A 225 -0.76 -30.26 0.82
N SER A 226 -0.07 -29.54 1.70
CA SER A 226 -0.01 -29.85 3.13
C SER A 226 -0.79 -28.83 3.95
N ASP A 227 -1.66 -29.32 4.85
CA ASP A 227 -2.37 -28.50 5.84
C ASP A 227 -1.47 -28.01 6.98
N SER A 228 -0.26 -28.58 7.12
CA SER A 228 0.65 -28.23 8.21
C SER A 228 1.30 -26.85 8.06
N SER A 229 1.25 -26.25 6.88
CA SER A 229 1.95 -25.00 6.52
C SER A 229 1.03 -23.86 6.06
N ILE A 230 -0.28 -23.94 6.36
CA ILE A 230 -1.30 -22.96 5.93
C ILE A 230 -0.90 -21.51 6.28
N ILE A 231 -0.42 -21.27 7.49
CA ILE A 231 0.00 -19.92 7.94
C ILE A 231 1.14 -19.38 7.07
N LEU A 232 2.11 -20.23 6.71
CA LEU A 232 3.26 -19.82 5.90
C LEU A 232 2.86 -19.58 4.45
N GLN A 233 1.95 -20.39 3.91
CA GLN A 233 1.37 -20.19 2.58
C GLN A 233 0.62 -18.85 2.52
N GLU A 234 -0.18 -18.53 3.54
CA GLU A 234 -0.90 -17.27 3.63
C GLU A 234 0.06 -16.06 3.72
N ARG A 235 1.12 -16.15 4.54
CA ARG A 235 2.17 -15.10 4.62
C ARG A 235 2.85 -14.86 3.28
N PHE A 236 3.28 -15.91 2.61
CA PHE A 236 3.89 -15.83 1.28
C PHE A 236 2.95 -15.14 0.28
N LEU A 237 1.67 -15.52 0.26
CA LEU A 237 0.69 -14.95 -0.67
C LEU A 237 0.42 -13.48 -0.39
N TYR A 238 0.25 -13.08 0.87
CA TYR A 238 0.09 -11.67 1.21
C TYR A 238 1.34 -10.84 0.91
N ALA A 239 2.53 -11.36 1.20
CA ALA A 239 3.79 -10.70 0.82
C ALA A 239 3.89 -10.51 -0.71
N CYS A 240 3.44 -11.49 -1.51
CA CYS A 240 3.31 -11.34 -2.96
C CYS A 240 2.30 -10.25 -3.35
N GLY A 241 1.16 -10.18 -2.67
CA GLY A 241 0.17 -9.11 -2.85
C GLY A 241 0.75 -7.72 -2.59
N PHE A 242 1.63 -7.59 -1.59
CA PHE A 242 2.30 -6.35 -1.23
C PHE A 242 3.61 -6.08 -1.98
N ALA A 243 4.08 -6.99 -2.85
CA ALA A 243 5.30 -6.84 -3.63
C ALA A 243 5.42 -5.44 -4.28
N SER A 244 6.56 -4.80 -4.08
CA SER A 244 6.82 -3.42 -4.49
C SER A 244 7.01 -3.29 -6.01
N HIS A 245 7.60 -4.29 -6.65
CA HIS A 245 7.90 -4.34 -8.08
C HIS A 245 7.63 -5.74 -8.66
N PRO A 246 6.36 -6.21 -8.69
CA PRO A 246 6.05 -7.54 -9.20
C PRO A 246 6.40 -7.67 -10.68
N ASN A 247 6.81 -8.88 -11.10
CA ASN A 247 7.19 -9.21 -12.46
C ASN A 247 6.29 -10.33 -13.06
N GLU A 248 6.46 -10.60 -14.36
CA GLU A 248 5.67 -11.64 -15.06
C GLU A 248 5.96 -13.05 -14.51
N GLU A 249 7.18 -13.28 -14.01
CA GLU A 249 7.60 -14.57 -13.46
C GLU A 249 6.84 -14.93 -12.19
N LEU A 250 6.70 -13.99 -11.25
CA LEU A 250 5.90 -14.14 -10.05
C LEU A 250 4.44 -14.46 -10.40
N LEU A 251 3.85 -13.74 -11.35
CA LEU A 251 2.48 -14.01 -11.79
C LEU A 251 2.36 -15.41 -12.40
N ARG A 252 3.31 -15.83 -13.25
CA ARG A 252 3.33 -17.16 -13.86
C ARG A 252 3.45 -18.26 -12.82
N ALA A 253 4.26 -18.06 -11.78
CA ALA A 253 4.38 -18.98 -10.66
C ALA A 253 3.06 -19.13 -9.89
N LEU A 254 2.34 -18.03 -9.61
CA LEU A 254 1.04 -18.12 -8.95
C LEU A 254 -0.04 -18.76 -9.81
N ILE A 255 -0.06 -18.47 -11.13
CA ILE A 255 -0.99 -19.14 -12.06
C ILE A 255 -0.73 -20.66 -12.10
N SER A 256 0.54 -21.08 -12.14
CA SER A 256 0.88 -22.50 -12.18
C SER A 256 0.50 -23.20 -10.87
N LYS A 257 0.72 -22.56 -9.72
CA LYS A 257 0.26 -23.08 -8.42
C LYS A 257 -1.26 -23.14 -8.36
N PHE A 258 -1.99 -22.14 -8.85
CA PHE A 258 -3.47 -22.15 -8.89
C PHE A 258 -4.05 -23.30 -9.72
N LYS A 259 -3.37 -23.69 -10.82
CA LYS A 259 -3.77 -24.85 -11.64
C LYS A 259 -3.42 -26.20 -10.98
N GLY A 260 -2.59 -26.18 -9.94
CA GLY A 260 -2.23 -27.36 -9.15
C GLY A 260 -3.33 -27.75 -8.15
N SER A 261 -2.99 -28.67 -7.26
CA SER A 261 -3.85 -29.13 -6.17
C SER A 261 -3.56 -28.37 -4.87
N PHE A 262 -4.61 -28.04 -4.12
CA PHE A 262 -4.54 -27.42 -2.81
C PHE A 262 -5.13 -28.33 -1.75
N ALA A 263 -4.60 -28.30 -0.53
CA ALA A 263 -5.23 -28.95 0.62
C ALA A 263 -6.34 -28.09 1.22
N SER A 264 -6.13 -26.76 1.31
CA SER A 264 -7.10 -25.80 1.82
C SER A 264 -7.72 -24.96 0.70
N ASN A 265 -9.06 -24.86 0.71
CA ASN A 265 -9.81 -23.97 -0.18
C ASN A 265 -9.55 -22.49 0.13
N ASP A 266 -9.31 -22.12 1.38
CA ASP A 266 -9.01 -20.74 1.79
C ASP A 266 -7.70 -20.24 1.16
N ILE A 267 -6.70 -21.12 1.07
CA ILE A 267 -5.44 -20.82 0.40
C ILE A 267 -5.65 -20.71 -1.11
N ARG A 268 -6.44 -21.60 -1.71
CA ARG A 268 -6.80 -21.52 -3.13
C ARG A 268 -7.50 -20.20 -3.46
N GLU A 269 -8.40 -19.75 -2.59
CA GLU A 269 -9.05 -18.44 -2.71
C GLU A 269 -8.04 -17.30 -2.59
N THR A 270 -7.15 -17.37 -1.59
CA THR A 270 -6.11 -16.35 -1.37
C THR A 270 -5.17 -16.21 -2.57
N VAL A 271 -4.79 -17.32 -3.23
CA VAL A 271 -3.99 -17.30 -4.46
C VAL A 271 -4.71 -16.49 -5.56
N MET A 272 -6.00 -16.74 -5.77
CA MET A 272 -6.79 -16.04 -6.79
C MET A 272 -6.93 -14.55 -6.48
N ILE A 273 -7.14 -14.19 -5.22
CA ILE A 273 -7.20 -12.79 -4.75
C ILE A 273 -5.89 -12.04 -5.02
N VAL A 274 -4.75 -12.69 -4.75
CA VAL A 274 -3.41 -12.13 -4.97
C VAL A 274 -3.07 -12.02 -6.45
N ILE A 275 -3.46 -13.00 -7.28
CA ILE A 275 -3.37 -12.91 -8.74
C ILE A 275 -4.07 -11.63 -9.22
N GLY A 276 -5.25 -11.33 -8.69
CA GLY A 276 -5.95 -10.07 -9.00
C GLY A 276 -5.13 -8.82 -8.65
N ALA A 277 -4.45 -8.81 -7.50
CA ALA A 277 -3.61 -7.67 -7.10
C ALA A 277 -2.37 -7.50 -8.01
N LEU A 278 -1.75 -8.61 -8.43
CA LEU A 278 -0.62 -8.59 -9.37
C LEU A 278 -1.04 -8.10 -10.76
N VAL A 279 -2.20 -8.53 -11.25
CA VAL A 279 -2.74 -8.04 -12.54
C VAL A 279 -2.89 -6.53 -12.52
N ARG A 280 -3.46 -5.95 -11.45
CA ARG A 280 -3.59 -4.49 -11.30
C ARG A 280 -2.23 -3.80 -11.33
N LYS A 281 -1.27 -4.27 -10.53
CA LYS A 281 0.07 -3.67 -10.45
C LYS A 281 0.82 -3.74 -11.78
N LEU A 282 0.75 -4.88 -12.49
CA LEU A 282 1.40 -5.05 -13.80
C LEU A 282 0.72 -4.21 -14.89
N CYS A 283 -0.61 -4.09 -14.87
CA CYS A 283 -1.33 -3.20 -15.79
C CYS A 283 -1.02 -1.72 -15.56
N GLN A 284 -0.85 -1.29 -14.30
CA GLN A 284 -0.40 0.07 -13.96
C GLN A 284 1.03 0.36 -14.43
N ASN A 285 1.87 -0.67 -14.57
CA ASN A 285 3.26 -0.56 -15.04
C ASN A 285 3.40 -0.86 -16.54
N GLU A 286 2.42 -0.46 -17.36
CA GLU A 286 2.39 -0.64 -18.83
C GLU A 286 2.43 -2.11 -19.32
N GLY A 287 2.35 -3.08 -18.40
CA GLY A 287 2.47 -4.52 -18.65
C GLY A 287 1.14 -5.24 -18.92
N CYS A 288 0.05 -4.52 -19.16
CA CYS A 288 -1.29 -5.15 -19.28
C CYS A 288 -1.41 -6.13 -20.46
N LYS A 289 -0.55 -6.02 -21.47
CA LYS A 289 -0.51 -6.90 -22.65
C LYS A 289 0.44 -8.10 -22.51
N LEU A 290 1.07 -8.29 -21.36
CA LEU A 290 1.96 -9.44 -21.10
C LEU A 290 1.16 -10.74 -21.15
N LYS A 291 1.81 -11.84 -21.59
CA LYS A 291 1.14 -13.12 -21.81
C LYS A 291 0.49 -13.66 -20.54
N ALA A 292 1.21 -13.64 -19.42
CA ALA A 292 0.69 -14.10 -18.13
C ALA A 292 -0.47 -13.22 -17.61
N VAL A 293 -0.45 -11.92 -17.89
CA VAL A 293 -1.53 -11.00 -17.48
C VAL A 293 -2.81 -11.32 -18.24
N VAL A 294 -2.73 -11.43 -19.56
CA VAL A 294 -3.89 -11.81 -20.39
C VAL A 294 -4.42 -13.20 -20.03
N GLU A 295 -3.55 -14.13 -19.64
CA GLU A 295 -3.96 -15.44 -19.14
C GLU A 295 -4.71 -15.33 -17.80
N ALA A 296 -4.20 -14.54 -16.85
CA ALA A 296 -4.85 -14.29 -15.56
C ALA A 296 -6.20 -13.59 -15.73
N GLU A 297 -6.30 -12.59 -16.61
CA GLU A 297 -7.57 -11.90 -16.91
C GLU A 297 -8.63 -12.88 -17.43
N LYS A 298 -8.25 -13.73 -18.39
CA LYS A 298 -9.13 -14.79 -18.90
C LYS A 298 -9.52 -15.78 -17.83
N LEU A 299 -8.61 -16.11 -16.91
CA LEU A 299 -8.87 -17.00 -15.79
C LEU A 299 -9.89 -16.40 -14.81
N ILE A 300 -9.78 -15.12 -14.48
CA ILE A 300 -10.70 -14.40 -13.57
C ILE A 300 -12.08 -14.23 -14.24
N LEU A 301 -12.13 -13.64 -15.44
CA LEU A 301 -13.39 -13.34 -16.13
C LEU A 301 -14.10 -14.62 -16.60
N GLY A 302 -13.34 -15.57 -17.16
CA GLY A 302 -13.85 -16.85 -17.59
C GLY A 302 -14.30 -17.74 -16.44
N GLY A 303 -13.59 -17.67 -15.30
CA GLY A 303 -13.98 -18.33 -14.05
C GLY A 303 -15.28 -17.77 -13.50
N LEU A 304 -15.38 -16.44 -13.38
CA LEU A 304 -16.59 -15.77 -12.92
C LEU A 304 -17.81 -16.07 -13.81
N GLY A 305 -17.62 -16.13 -15.14
CA GLY A 305 -18.71 -16.42 -16.07
C GLY A 305 -19.24 -17.86 -16.04
N LYS A 306 -18.45 -18.82 -15.53
CA LYS A 306 -18.77 -20.26 -15.49
C LYS A 306 -19.06 -20.80 -14.09
N ALA A 307 -18.76 -20.03 -13.04
CA ALA A 307 -18.89 -20.50 -11.67
C ALA A 307 -20.36 -20.71 -11.28
N GLU A 308 -20.67 -21.93 -10.79
CA GLU A 308 -22.01 -22.30 -10.31
C GLU A 308 -22.08 -22.27 -8.77
N LYS A 309 -20.98 -22.57 -8.08
CA LYS A 309 -20.91 -22.58 -6.61
C LYS A 309 -20.77 -21.17 -6.05
N LYS A 310 -21.47 -20.88 -4.95
CA LYS A 310 -21.43 -19.57 -4.26
C LYS A 310 -20.00 -19.19 -3.83
N GLU A 311 -19.24 -20.14 -3.30
CA GLU A 311 -17.85 -19.97 -2.86
C GLU A 311 -16.92 -19.59 -4.04
N ASP A 312 -17.01 -20.31 -5.16
CA ASP A 312 -16.21 -20.02 -6.36
C ASP A 312 -16.54 -18.63 -6.93
N ILE A 313 -17.82 -18.24 -6.93
CA ILE A 313 -18.24 -16.89 -7.36
C ILE A 313 -17.61 -15.82 -6.45
N MET A 314 -17.63 -16.01 -5.13
CA MET A 314 -17.03 -15.06 -4.17
C MET A 314 -15.52 -14.91 -4.39
N MET A 315 -14.80 -16.01 -4.56
CA MET A 315 -13.37 -16.02 -4.87
C MET A 315 -13.06 -15.17 -6.11
N TYR A 316 -13.78 -15.38 -7.22
CA TYR A 316 -13.54 -14.62 -8.45
C TYR A 316 -13.97 -13.15 -8.33
N LEU A 317 -15.02 -12.83 -7.58
CA LEU A 317 -15.42 -11.45 -7.32
C LEU A 317 -14.39 -10.70 -6.46
N LEU A 318 -13.77 -11.36 -5.47
CA LEU A 318 -12.69 -10.78 -4.66
C LEU A 318 -11.42 -10.57 -5.50
N ALA A 319 -11.08 -11.51 -6.37
CA ALA A 319 -9.98 -11.32 -7.32
C ALA A 319 -10.25 -10.15 -8.29
N LEU A 320 -11.47 -10.04 -8.82
CA LEU A 320 -11.87 -8.92 -9.67
C LEU A 320 -11.89 -7.58 -8.90
N LYS A 321 -12.22 -7.60 -7.59
CA LYS A 321 -12.11 -6.44 -6.68
C LYS A 321 -10.68 -5.93 -6.54
N ASN A 322 -9.69 -6.80 -6.71
CA ASN A 322 -8.27 -6.40 -6.74
C ASN A 322 -7.80 -6.02 -8.15
N ALA A 323 -8.20 -6.79 -9.17
CA ALA A 323 -7.72 -6.59 -10.54
C ALA A 323 -8.27 -5.32 -11.19
N LEU A 324 -9.52 -4.94 -10.87
CA LEU A 324 -10.21 -3.76 -11.41
C LEU A 324 -10.22 -3.70 -12.94
N ILE A 325 -10.47 -4.84 -13.58
CA ILE A 325 -10.50 -5.00 -15.03
C ILE A 325 -11.82 -4.41 -15.58
N PRO A 326 -11.79 -3.35 -16.42
CA PRO A 326 -13.00 -2.69 -16.91
C PRO A 326 -13.97 -3.62 -17.66
N GLU A 327 -13.46 -4.61 -18.38
CA GLU A 327 -14.24 -5.64 -19.09
C GLU A 327 -15.08 -6.50 -18.14
N GLY A 328 -14.76 -6.52 -16.84
CA GLY A 328 -15.51 -7.20 -15.80
C GLY A 328 -16.77 -6.46 -15.32
N ILE A 329 -16.93 -5.17 -15.63
CA ILE A 329 -18.06 -4.35 -15.15
C ILE A 329 -19.44 -4.93 -15.51
N PRO A 330 -19.69 -5.43 -16.74
CA PRO A 330 -20.98 -6.06 -17.05
C PRO A 330 -21.29 -7.29 -16.19
N LEU A 331 -20.28 -8.08 -15.83
CA LEU A 331 -20.45 -9.22 -14.91
C LEU A 331 -20.75 -8.72 -13.50
N LEU A 332 -20.04 -7.71 -13.02
CA LEU A 332 -20.31 -7.09 -11.71
C LEU A 332 -21.75 -6.55 -11.63
N LEU A 333 -22.23 -5.87 -12.67
CA LEU A 333 -23.62 -5.40 -12.73
C LEU A 333 -24.63 -6.56 -12.72
N LYS A 334 -24.34 -7.65 -13.43
CA LYS A 334 -25.18 -8.86 -13.41
C LYS A 334 -25.27 -9.43 -12.00
N TYR A 335 -24.16 -9.61 -11.28
CA TYR A 335 -24.18 -10.13 -9.92
C TYR A 335 -24.74 -9.13 -8.90
N ALA A 336 -24.53 -7.83 -9.09
CA ALA A 336 -25.12 -6.79 -8.25
C ALA A 336 -26.65 -6.72 -8.38
N GLU A 337 -27.19 -6.84 -9.60
CA GLU A 337 -28.64 -6.79 -9.84
C GLU A 337 -29.28 -8.17 -9.65
N ALA A 338 -28.66 -9.30 -10.02
CA ALA A 338 -29.29 -10.62 -9.96
C ALA A 338 -28.90 -11.47 -8.74
N GLY A 339 -27.77 -11.18 -8.08
CA GLY A 339 -27.24 -11.99 -6.99
C GLY A 339 -28.08 -11.96 -5.71
N GLU A 340 -27.77 -12.90 -4.82
CA GLU A 340 -28.36 -13.03 -3.49
C GLU A 340 -27.36 -12.55 -2.42
N GLY A 341 -27.86 -11.75 -1.48
CA GLY A 341 -27.16 -11.19 -0.31
C GLY A 341 -25.68 -10.87 -0.46
N PRO A 342 -24.79 -11.71 0.10
CA PRO A 342 -23.35 -11.43 0.18
C PRO A 342 -22.69 -11.30 -1.19
N ILE A 343 -23.17 -12.03 -2.21
CA ILE A 343 -22.62 -11.96 -3.58
C ILE A 343 -22.96 -10.61 -4.21
N SER A 344 -24.21 -10.14 -4.05
CA SER A 344 -24.63 -8.82 -4.53
C SER A 344 -23.87 -7.70 -3.83
N HIS A 345 -23.68 -7.82 -2.51
CA HIS A 345 -22.93 -6.82 -1.77
C HIS A 345 -21.46 -6.77 -2.22
N LEU A 346 -20.82 -7.93 -2.36
CA LEU A 346 -19.46 -8.03 -2.84
C LEU A 346 -19.31 -7.44 -4.25
N ALA A 347 -20.22 -7.76 -5.19
CA ALA A 347 -20.17 -7.21 -6.54
C ALA A 347 -20.29 -5.67 -6.56
N ILE A 348 -21.14 -5.09 -5.71
CA ILE A 348 -21.28 -3.63 -5.61
C ILE A 348 -20.06 -2.99 -4.94
N THR A 349 -19.53 -3.58 -3.86
CA THR A 349 -18.29 -3.05 -3.24
C THR A 349 -17.08 -3.19 -4.15
N SER A 350 -17.08 -4.17 -5.06
CA SER A 350 -16.10 -4.25 -6.14
C SER A 350 -16.25 -3.09 -7.12
N LEU A 351 -17.48 -2.74 -7.52
CA LEU A 351 -17.74 -1.56 -8.37
C LEU A 351 -17.32 -0.25 -7.70
N GLN A 352 -17.44 -0.14 -6.38
CA GLN A 352 -17.04 1.04 -5.62
C GLN A 352 -15.56 1.40 -5.76
N ARG A 353 -14.71 0.42 -6.11
CA ARG A 353 -13.25 0.63 -6.26
C ARG A 353 -12.83 1.14 -7.63
N TYR A 354 -13.73 1.14 -8.62
CA TYR A 354 -13.40 1.60 -9.96
C TYR A 354 -13.34 3.13 -10.01
N ASP A 355 -12.42 3.65 -10.83
CA ASP A 355 -12.32 5.09 -11.05
C ASP A 355 -13.57 5.66 -11.72
N ALA A 356 -13.86 6.93 -11.45
CA ALA A 356 -15.03 7.64 -11.99
C ALA A 356 -15.26 7.51 -13.52
N PRO A 357 -14.23 7.46 -14.39
CA PRO A 357 -14.44 7.28 -15.83
C PRO A 357 -15.13 5.96 -16.21
N PHE A 358 -14.97 4.92 -15.39
CA PHE A 358 -15.57 3.60 -15.64
C PHE A 358 -17.01 3.51 -15.13
N ILE A 359 -17.44 4.42 -14.25
CA ILE A 359 -18.81 4.51 -13.74
C ILE A 359 -19.67 5.31 -14.72
N THR A 360 -20.01 4.65 -15.83
CA THR A 360 -20.79 5.26 -16.92
C THR A 360 -22.27 5.45 -16.55
N ASN A 361 -23.02 6.15 -17.42
CA ASN A 361 -24.47 6.32 -17.23
C ASN A 361 -25.23 4.98 -17.23
N GLU A 362 -24.73 3.94 -17.89
CA GLU A 362 -25.34 2.60 -17.87
C GLU A 362 -25.17 1.92 -16.52
N VAL A 363 -23.98 2.06 -15.92
CA VAL A 363 -23.69 1.61 -14.56
C VAL A 363 -24.62 2.33 -13.59
N LYS A 364 -24.67 3.67 -13.65
CA LYS A 364 -25.55 4.46 -12.77
C LYS A 364 -27.03 4.14 -12.96
N LYS A 365 -27.50 3.89 -14.18
CA LYS A 365 -28.89 3.46 -14.44
C LYS A 365 -29.21 2.14 -13.74
N THR A 366 -28.27 1.22 -13.67
CA THR A 366 -28.43 -0.06 -12.95
C THR A 366 -28.42 0.14 -11.44
N LEU A 367 -27.49 0.95 -10.93
CA LEU A 367 -27.43 1.28 -9.50
C LEU A 367 -28.70 2.00 -9.02
N ASN A 368 -29.27 2.88 -9.84
CA ASN A 368 -30.56 3.53 -9.53
C ASN A 368 -31.70 2.51 -9.42
N ARG A 369 -31.76 1.51 -10.31
CA ARG A 369 -32.76 0.42 -10.22
C ARG A 369 -32.64 -0.36 -8.92
N ILE A 370 -31.41 -0.63 -8.48
CA ILE A 370 -31.11 -1.34 -7.24
C ILE A 370 -31.56 -0.49 -6.03
N TYR A 371 -31.17 0.79 -5.98
CA TYR A 371 -31.50 1.68 -4.87
C TYR A 371 -33.01 1.91 -4.70
N HIS A 372 -33.68 2.24 -5.81
CA HIS A 372 -35.11 2.53 -5.87
C HIS A 372 -36.01 1.29 -5.97
N GLN A 373 -35.42 0.08 -6.05
CA GLN A 373 -36.15 -1.19 -6.12
C GLN A 373 -37.23 -1.23 -7.22
N ASN A 374 -36.95 -0.65 -8.39
CA ASN A 374 -37.96 -0.53 -9.46
C ASN A 374 -38.41 -1.88 -10.05
N ARG A 375 -37.64 -2.96 -9.85
CA ARG A 375 -37.89 -4.29 -10.41
C ARG A 375 -38.04 -5.35 -9.33
N LYS A 376 -37.15 -5.36 -8.35
CA LYS A 376 -37.12 -6.32 -7.25
C LYS A 376 -36.65 -5.68 -5.96
N VAL A 377 -36.93 -6.36 -4.86
CA VAL A 377 -36.43 -6.02 -3.54
C VAL A 377 -34.94 -6.38 -3.46
N HIS A 378 -34.18 -5.51 -2.81
CA HIS A 378 -32.73 -5.62 -2.58
C HIS A 378 -32.43 -5.31 -1.11
N GLU A 379 -31.38 -5.92 -0.57
CA GLU A 379 -30.92 -5.67 0.80
C GLU A 379 -30.50 -4.22 1.05
N LYS A 380 -30.60 -3.79 2.31
CA LYS A 380 -30.25 -2.42 2.74
C LYS A 380 -28.77 -2.10 2.49
N THR A 381 -27.89 -3.06 2.72
CA THR A 381 -26.43 -2.96 2.49
C THR A 381 -26.10 -2.71 1.02
N VAL A 382 -26.73 -3.48 0.12
CA VAL A 382 -26.61 -3.39 -1.34
C VAL A 382 -27.11 -2.04 -1.85
N ARG A 383 -28.28 -1.59 -1.37
CA ARG A 383 -28.89 -0.31 -1.77
C ARG A 383 -28.08 0.89 -1.31
N THR A 384 -27.65 0.91 -0.06
CA THR A 384 -26.87 2.02 0.50
C THR A 384 -25.52 2.17 -0.21
N THR A 385 -24.83 1.06 -0.51
CA THR A 385 -23.58 1.11 -1.28
C THR A 385 -23.83 1.55 -2.73
N ALA A 386 -24.91 1.11 -3.38
CA ALA A 386 -25.27 1.58 -4.72
C ALA A 386 -25.47 3.11 -4.76
N ALA A 387 -26.16 3.68 -3.76
CA ALA A 387 -26.35 5.11 -3.65
C ALA A 387 -25.04 5.85 -3.36
N ALA A 388 -24.17 5.30 -2.50
CA ALA A 388 -22.85 5.87 -2.24
C ALA A 388 -22.02 5.97 -3.54
N ILE A 389 -22.01 4.93 -4.38
CA ILE A 389 -21.32 4.95 -5.68
C ILE A 389 -21.89 6.02 -6.61
N ILE A 390 -23.22 6.17 -6.68
CA ILE A 390 -23.84 7.22 -7.50
C ILE A 390 -23.39 8.61 -7.01
N LEU A 391 -23.43 8.83 -5.69
CA LEU A 391 -23.12 10.13 -5.09
C LEU A 391 -21.64 10.49 -5.21
N THR A 392 -20.71 9.52 -5.21
CA THR A 392 -19.28 9.82 -5.36
C THR A 392 -18.84 10.03 -6.81
N ASN A 393 -19.56 9.44 -7.78
CA ASN A 393 -19.17 9.42 -9.20
C ASN A 393 -19.99 10.39 -10.07
N ASN A 394 -19.76 11.69 -9.88
CA ASN A 394 -20.36 12.78 -10.66
C ASN A 394 -21.89 12.61 -10.90
N PRO A 395 -22.70 12.73 -9.84
CA PRO A 395 -24.13 12.53 -9.95
C PRO A 395 -24.80 13.68 -10.71
N SER A 396 -25.82 13.34 -11.49
CA SER A 396 -26.71 14.30 -12.15
C SER A 396 -27.70 14.90 -11.16
N TYR A 397 -28.33 16.01 -11.57
CA TYR A 397 -29.35 16.68 -10.76
C TYR A 397 -30.49 15.76 -10.33
N MET A 398 -31.01 14.95 -11.27
CA MET A 398 -32.12 14.05 -11.01
C MET A 398 -31.73 12.87 -10.12
N GLU A 399 -30.50 12.36 -10.24
CA GLU A 399 -29.99 11.30 -9.36
C GLU A 399 -29.94 11.78 -7.91
N VAL A 400 -29.37 12.97 -7.65
CA VAL A 400 -29.33 13.55 -6.31
C VAL A 400 -30.74 13.87 -5.79
N LYS A 401 -31.60 14.43 -6.64
CA LYS A 401 -32.98 14.77 -6.27
C LYS A 401 -33.81 13.55 -5.89
N ASN A 402 -33.75 12.47 -6.67
CA ASN A 402 -34.50 11.25 -6.37
C ASN A 402 -34.00 10.57 -5.08
N ILE A 403 -32.69 10.57 -4.85
CA ILE A 403 -32.12 10.06 -3.59
C ILE A 403 -32.62 10.90 -2.40
N LEU A 404 -32.55 12.24 -2.47
CA LEU A 404 -33.05 13.11 -1.41
C LEU A 404 -34.56 12.92 -1.16
N LEU A 405 -35.36 12.84 -2.23
CA LEU A 405 -36.81 12.61 -2.14
C LEU A 405 -37.19 11.22 -1.61
N SER A 406 -36.25 10.26 -1.57
CA SER A 406 -36.48 8.97 -0.93
C SER A 406 -36.26 8.99 0.59
N ILE A 407 -35.50 9.94 1.13
CA ILE A 407 -35.22 10.03 2.58
C ILE A 407 -36.52 10.36 3.32
N GLY A 408 -37.06 9.42 4.09
CA GLY A 408 -38.36 9.49 4.74
C GLY A 408 -39.31 8.36 4.32
N GLU A 409 -39.07 7.77 3.15
CA GLU A 409 -39.85 6.67 2.57
C GLU A 409 -39.12 5.32 2.66
N LEU A 410 -37.89 5.30 3.21
CA LEU A 410 -37.09 4.09 3.40
C LEU A 410 -37.27 3.52 4.82
N PRO A 411 -36.78 2.31 5.11
CA PRO A 411 -36.73 1.80 6.48
C PRO A 411 -35.96 2.74 7.42
N LYS A 412 -36.33 2.73 8.71
CA LYS A 412 -35.85 3.66 9.75
C LYS A 412 -34.34 3.96 9.69
N GLU A 413 -33.50 2.95 9.84
CA GLU A 413 -32.04 3.11 9.84
C GLU A 413 -31.48 3.51 8.47
N MET A 414 -32.12 3.07 7.38
CA MET A 414 -31.70 3.45 6.03
C MET A 414 -31.97 4.95 5.76
N ASN A 415 -33.07 5.51 6.27
CA ASN A 415 -33.32 6.96 6.19
C ASN A 415 -32.21 7.74 6.89
N LYS A 416 -31.88 7.35 8.13
CA LYS A 416 -30.86 8.00 8.92
C LYS A 416 -29.48 7.88 8.27
N TYR A 417 -29.12 6.69 7.76
CA TYR A 417 -27.86 6.47 7.05
C TYR A 417 -27.75 7.35 5.79
N MET A 418 -28.77 7.36 4.93
CA MET A 418 -28.75 8.16 3.70
C MET A 418 -28.68 9.66 3.99
N LEU A 419 -29.37 10.12 5.04
CA LEU A 419 -29.27 11.49 5.52
C LEU A 419 -27.85 11.81 5.99
N ALA A 420 -27.24 10.93 6.78
CA ALA A 420 -25.87 11.11 7.29
C ALA A 420 -24.86 11.21 6.14
N ILE A 421 -24.98 10.37 5.09
CA ILE A 421 -24.13 10.45 3.89
C ILE A 421 -24.25 11.80 3.19
N ILE A 422 -25.48 12.32 3.02
CA ILE A 422 -25.70 13.64 2.41
C ILE A 422 -25.09 14.77 3.26
N GLN A 423 -25.27 14.71 4.59
CA GLN A 423 -24.69 15.67 5.51
C GLN A 423 -23.16 15.62 5.49
N ASP A 424 -22.57 14.42 5.42
CA ASP A 424 -21.14 14.21 5.32
C ASP A 424 -20.56 14.80 4.02
N ILE A 425 -21.21 14.56 2.88
CA ILE A 425 -20.84 15.15 1.59
C ILE A 425 -20.74 16.67 1.70
N ILE A 426 -21.76 17.32 2.30
CA ILE A 426 -21.81 18.78 2.42
C ILE A 426 -20.74 19.30 3.39
N ARG A 427 -20.55 18.61 4.51
CA ARG A 427 -19.61 18.99 5.58
C ARG A 427 -18.16 18.86 5.13
N PHE A 428 -17.83 17.76 4.45
CA PHE A 428 -16.47 17.45 4.00
C PHE A 428 -16.15 17.97 2.59
N GLU A 429 -17.11 18.65 1.94
CA GLU A 429 -16.98 19.24 0.61
C GLU A 429 -16.55 18.23 -0.47
N MET A 430 -17.12 17.02 -0.42
CA MET A 430 -16.89 15.96 -1.42
C MET A 430 -17.29 16.41 -2.85
N PRO A 431 -16.86 15.73 -3.93
CA PRO A 431 -17.10 16.17 -5.30
C PRO A 431 -18.55 16.49 -5.66
N ALA A 432 -19.52 15.75 -5.10
CA ALA A 432 -20.95 15.97 -5.33
C ALA A 432 -21.56 17.16 -4.56
N SER A 433 -20.81 17.81 -3.66
CA SER A 433 -21.32 18.88 -2.78
C SER A 433 -22.00 20.00 -3.54
N LYS A 434 -21.43 20.43 -4.68
CA LYS A 434 -22.01 21.50 -5.50
C LYS A 434 -23.37 21.11 -6.07
N MET A 435 -23.55 19.85 -6.46
CA MET A 435 -24.82 19.35 -6.98
C MET A 435 -25.84 19.17 -5.86
N VAL A 436 -25.42 18.61 -4.72
CA VAL A 436 -26.26 18.47 -3.52
C VAL A 436 -26.77 19.82 -3.05
N ARG A 437 -25.88 20.82 -2.86
CA ARG A 437 -26.28 22.18 -2.48
C ARG A 437 -27.25 22.84 -3.48
N ARG A 438 -27.21 22.44 -4.76
CA ARG A 438 -28.17 22.94 -5.77
C ARG A 438 -29.57 22.37 -5.54
N VAL A 439 -29.68 21.06 -5.29
CA VAL A 439 -30.98 20.42 -5.03
C VAL A 439 -31.58 20.89 -3.69
N LEU A 440 -30.74 21.11 -2.68
CA LEU A 440 -31.17 21.60 -1.36
C LEU A 440 -31.77 23.02 -1.36
N LYS A 441 -31.74 23.73 -2.50
CA LYS A 441 -32.48 25.00 -2.66
C LYS A 441 -33.99 24.77 -2.78
N GLU A 442 -34.41 23.59 -3.20
CA GLU A 442 -35.83 23.24 -3.28
C GLU A 442 -36.36 22.84 -1.90
N MET A 443 -37.34 23.58 -1.37
CA MET A 443 -37.93 23.32 -0.05
C MET A 443 -38.62 21.95 0.06
N VAL A 444 -39.06 21.38 -1.07
CA VAL A 444 -39.65 20.02 -1.10
C VAL A 444 -38.62 18.93 -0.78
N ALA A 445 -37.36 19.15 -1.15
CA ALA A 445 -36.25 18.24 -0.91
C ALA A 445 -35.50 18.56 0.40
N HIS A 446 -35.52 19.82 0.84
CA HIS A 446 -34.82 20.27 2.03
C HIS A 446 -35.77 21.01 2.99
N ASN A 447 -36.21 20.28 4.01
CA ASN A 447 -37.04 20.80 5.09
C ASN A 447 -36.76 20.01 6.38
N TYR A 448 -37.23 20.56 7.50
CA TYR A 448 -36.99 19.97 8.83
C TYR A 448 -37.64 18.59 8.98
N ASP A 449 -38.77 18.33 8.32
CA ASP A 449 -39.45 17.02 8.37
C ASP A 449 -38.58 15.90 7.73
N ARG A 450 -37.97 16.21 6.60
CA ARG A 450 -37.10 15.27 5.88
C ARG A 450 -35.72 15.11 6.54
N PHE A 451 -35.21 16.15 7.18
CA PHE A 451 -33.89 16.16 7.81
C PHE A 451 -33.91 15.82 9.31
N ALA A 452 -35.08 15.70 9.94
CA ALA A 452 -35.23 15.21 11.32
C ALA A 452 -35.57 13.71 11.32
N LYS A 453 -34.56 12.86 11.07
CA LYS A 453 -34.72 11.40 11.10
C LYS A 453 -34.09 10.79 12.36
N ILE A 454 -34.83 9.87 12.97
CA ILE A 454 -34.44 9.13 14.17
C ILE A 454 -33.74 7.82 13.75
N GLY A 455 -32.65 7.49 14.41
CA GLY A 455 -31.88 6.25 14.21
C GLY A 455 -30.45 6.41 14.69
N SER A 456 -29.72 5.30 14.79
CA SER A 456 -28.32 5.28 15.25
C SER A 456 -27.30 5.28 14.12
N SER A 457 -27.73 5.06 12.88
CA SER A 457 -26.84 5.04 11.71
C SER A 457 -26.14 6.39 11.50
N SER A 458 -24.89 6.35 11.06
CA SER A 458 -24.05 7.55 10.97
C SER A 458 -23.03 7.46 9.85
N ALA A 459 -22.52 8.62 9.43
CA ALA A 459 -21.43 8.75 8.47
C ALA A 459 -20.61 10.00 8.80
N TYR A 460 -19.29 9.85 8.91
CA TYR A 460 -18.39 10.94 9.27
C TYR A 460 -17.02 10.76 8.62
N THR A 461 -16.62 11.74 7.80
CA THR A 461 -15.26 11.93 7.31
C THR A 461 -14.54 13.08 8.04
N GLY A 462 -13.30 12.83 8.45
CA GLY A 462 -12.40 13.80 9.09
C GLY A 462 -10.96 13.72 8.56
N TYR A 463 -10.12 14.68 8.97
CA TYR A 463 -8.69 14.71 8.64
C TYR A 463 -7.86 14.12 9.78
N ILE A 464 -6.96 13.19 9.46
CA ILE A 464 -5.88 12.75 10.35
C ILE A 464 -4.77 13.82 10.32
N GLU A 465 -4.36 14.21 9.11
CA GLU A 465 -3.34 15.22 8.87
C GLU A 465 -3.69 15.98 7.58
N ARG A 466 -3.40 17.27 7.55
CA ARG A 466 -3.59 18.09 6.35
C ARG A 466 -2.42 19.06 6.19
N SER A 467 -1.70 18.90 5.09
CA SER A 467 -0.67 19.82 4.64
C SER A 467 -1.01 20.37 3.25
N PRO A 468 -0.30 21.39 2.75
CA PRO A 468 -0.50 21.89 1.38
C PRO A 468 -0.21 20.85 0.28
N HIS A 469 0.58 19.82 0.59
CA HIS A 469 1.03 18.81 -0.39
C HIS A 469 0.35 17.45 -0.22
N SER A 470 0.07 17.07 1.02
CA SER A 470 -0.51 15.78 1.40
C SER A 470 -1.70 15.96 2.32
N ALA A 471 -2.66 15.04 2.24
CA ALA A 471 -3.77 14.97 3.17
C ALA A 471 -4.02 13.52 3.53
N SER A 472 -4.37 13.26 4.78
CA SER A 472 -4.74 11.95 5.29
C SER A 472 -6.13 12.08 5.92
N THR A 473 -7.05 11.20 5.53
CA THR A 473 -8.45 11.27 5.94
C THR A 473 -8.90 9.94 6.53
N TYR A 474 -9.75 10.01 7.55
CA TYR A 474 -10.49 8.86 8.06
C TYR A 474 -11.98 9.05 7.79
N SER A 475 -12.67 7.97 7.41
CA SER A 475 -14.11 7.96 7.19
C SER A 475 -14.71 6.77 7.92
N LEU A 476 -15.70 7.03 8.77
CA LEU A 476 -16.46 6.01 9.48
C LEU A 476 -17.93 6.13 9.09
N ASP A 477 -18.47 5.09 8.45
CA ASP A 477 -19.90 4.97 8.19
C ASP A 477 -20.47 3.67 8.77
N ILE A 478 -21.59 3.79 9.47
CA ILE A 478 -22.19 2.72 10.25
C ILE A 478 -23.67 2.62 9.91
N LEU A 479 -24.07 1.43 9.46
CA LEU A 479 -25.45 1.05 9.21
C LEU A 479 -25.89 0.07 10.30
N TYR A 480 -26.95 0.43 11.02
CA TYR A 480 -27.61 -0.45 11.98
C TYR A 480 -28.82 -1.17 11.35
N SER A 481 -29.20 -2.31 11.93
CA SER A 481 -30.52 -2.90 11.71
C SER A 481 -31.57 -2.20 12.58
N GLY A 482 -32.86 -2.42 12.29
CA GLY A 482 -33.97 -1.84 13.06
C GLY A 482 -33.96 -2.26 14.53
N SER A 483 -33.39 -3.42 14.84
CA SER A 483 -33.14 -3.92 16.19
C SER A 483 -32.05 -3.15 16.96
N GLY A 484 -31.27 -2.30 16.29
CA GLY A 484 -30.16 -1.55 16.87
C GLY A 484 -28.84 -2.31 16.87
N ILE A 485 -28.77 -3.50 16.26
CA ILE A 485 -27.53 -4.24 16.08
C ILE A 485 -26.75 -3.68 14.89
N LEU A 486 -25.43 -3.71 14.96
CA LEU A 486 -24.56 -3.34 13.86
C LEU A 486 -24.84 -4.25 12.65
N ARG A 487 -25.25 -3.68 11.51
CA ARG A 487 -25.38 -4.44 10.26
C ARG A 487 -24.09 -4.37 9.44
N ARG A 488 -23.52 -3.17 9.35
CA ARG A 488 -22.24 -2.91 8.67
C ARG A 488 -21.55 -1.68 9.26
N SER A 489 -20.25 -1.79 9.53
CA SER A 489 -19.37 -0.65 9.80
C SER A 489 -18.27 -0.62 8.76
N ASN A 490 -18.01 0.53 8.17
CA ASN A 490 -16.90 0.77 7.26
C ASN A 490 -15.99 1.85 7.83
N LEU A 491 -14.76 1.47 8.16
CA LEU A 491 -13.68 2.40 8.46
C LEU A 491 -12.73 2.46 7.27
N ASN A 492 -12.59 3.64 6.66
CA ASN A 492 -11.69 3.88 5.54
C ASN A 492 -10.64 4.92 5.92
N ILE A 493 -9.37 4.63 5.62
CA ILE A 493 -8.26 5.56 5.74
C ILE A 493 -7.63 5.74 4.36
N PHE A 494 -7.67 6.98 3.86
CA PHE A 494 -7.08 7.36 2.59
C PHE A 494 -5.91 8.30 2.79
N GLN A 495 -4.83 8.05 2.05
CA GLN A 495 -3.67 8.92 1.98
C GLN A 495 -3.62 9.58 0.60
N TYR A 496 -3.56 10.90 0.57
CA TYR A 496 -3.50 11.72 -0.64
C TYR A 496 -2.16 12.45 -0.74
N ILE A 497 -1.60 12.48 -1.95
CA ILE A 497 -0.42 13.28 -2.32
C ILE A 497 -0.70 13.90 -3.69
N GLY A 498 -0.98 15.21 -3.72
CA GLY A 498 -1.47 15.87 -4.93
C GLY A 498 -2.76 15.21 -5.44
N ASN A 499 -2.73 14.69 -6.68
CA ASN A 499 -3.86 13.98 -7.30
C ASN A 499 -3.82 12.46 -7.06
N ALA A 500 -2.68 11.93 -6.59
CA ALA A 500 -2.54 10.52 -6.30
C ALA A 500 -3.11 10.21 -4.93
N HIS A 501 -3.70 9.03 -4.80
CA HIS A 501 -4.24 8.54 -3.54
C HIS A 501 -3.98 7.04 -3.40
N VAL A 502 -3.93 6.60 -2.15
CA VAL A 502 -3.84 5.18 -1.78
C VAL A 502 -4.90 4.90 -0.72
N HIS A 503 -5.58 3.77 -0.90
CA HIS A 503 -6.42 3.21 0.16
C HIS A 503 -5.52 2.50 1.17
N ALA A 504 -5.09 3.23 2.20
CA ALA A 504 -4.12 2.74 3.18
C ALA A 504 -4.71 1.60 4.03
N SER A 505 -5.94 1.79 4.51
CA SER A 505 -6.66 0.78 5.27
C SER A 505 -8.17 0.88 5.04
N GLN A 506 -8.81 -0.27 4.88
CA GLN A 506 -10.25 -0.45 5.03
C GLN A 506 -10.48 -1.57 6.02
N VAL A 507 -11.36 -1.35 6.98
CA VAL A 507 -11.88 -2.41 7.85
C VAL A 507 -13.39 -2.35 7.77
N VAL A 508 -13.99 -3.40 7.23
CA VAL A 508 -15.43 -3.61 7.18
C VAL A 508 -15.80 -4.70 8.17
N ILE A 509 -16.74 -4.40 9.05
CA ILE A 509 -17.35 -5.38 9.94
C ILE A 509 -18.79 -5.56 9.49
N GLU A 510 -19.18 -6.81 9.24
CA GLU A 510 -20.54 -7.18 8.90
C GLU A 510 -21.10 -8.13 9.95
N ALA A 511 -22.35 -7.92 10.33
CA ALA A 511 -23.07 -8.80 11.25
C ALA A 511 -24.54 -8.95 10.85
N GLN A 512 -25.09 -10.15 11.02
CA GLN A 512 -26.44 -10.58 10.62
C GLN A 512 -26.98 -11.61 11.62
N GLY A 513 -28.30 -11.65 11.82
CA GLY A 513 -28.95 -12.71 12.60
C GLY A 513 -28.51 -12.79 14.05
N LEU A 514 -28.13 -11.65 14.65
CA LEU A 514 -27.72 -11.55 16.06
C LEU A 514 -28.86 -11.07 16.97
N GLU A 515 -30.02 -10.77 16.39
CA GLU A 515 -31.22 -10.31 17.08
C GLU A 515 -31.68 -11.30 18.17
N ALA A 516 -31.51 -12.60 17.91
CA ALA A 516 -31.83 -13.66 18.86
C ALA A 516 -31.03 -13.57 20.17
N LEU A 517 -29.80 -13.03 20.16
CA LEU A 517 -28.95 -12.91 21.35
C LEU A 517 -29.51 -11.92 22.38
N ILE A 518 -30.25 -10.91 21.92
CA ILE A 518 -30.80 -9.83 22.75
C ILE A 518 -32.32 -9.93 22.86
N ALA A 519 -32.91 -11.07 22.47
CA ALA A 519 -34.36 -11.27 22.40
C ALA A 519 -35.10 -10.19 21.56
N ALA A 520 -34.45 -9.71 20.49
CA ALA A 520 -35.05 -8.83 19.51
C ALA A 520 -35.57 -9.63 18.30
N THR A 521 -36.51 -9.05 17.55
CA THR A 521 -37.00 -9.62 16.29
C THR A 521 -36.17 -9.10 15.11
N PRO A 522 -35.81 -9.96 14.13
CA PRO A 522 -35.22 -9.53 12.87
C PRO A 522 -36.10 -8.54 12.12
N ASP A 523 -35.48 -7.73 11.25
CA ASP A 523 -36.22 -6.84 10.36
C ASP A 523 -36.96 -7.64 9.26
N GLU A 524 -38.01 -7.06 8.67
CA GLU A 524 -38.77 -7.68 7.58
C GLU A 524 -37.85 -8.05 6.39
N GLY A 525 -37.82 -9.35 6.05
CA GLY A 525 -36.93 -9.92 5.03
C GLY A 525 -35.61 -10.49 5.58
N GLU A 526 -35.32 -10.35 6.87
CA GLU A 526 -34.12 -10.86 7.53
C GLU A 526 -34.40 -12.07 8.46
N GLU A 527 -35.66 -12.54 8.55
CA GLU A 527 -36.06 -13.65 9.43
C GLU A 527 -35.41 -15.00 9.12
N ASN A 528 -35.01 -15.22 7.86
CA ASN A 528 -34.36 -16.46 7.41
C ASN A 528 -32.83 -16.34 7.31
N LEU A 529 -32.24 -15.22 7.77
CA LEU A 529 -30.79 -15.05 7.77
C LEU A 529 -30.17 -15.78 8.95
N ASP A 530 -29.16 -16.59 8.67
CA ASP A 530 -28.38 -17.27 9.71
C ASP A 530 -27.47 -16.27 10.45
N SER A 531 -27.13 -16.58 11.70
CA SER A 531 -26.24 -15.75 12.52
C SER A 531 -24.85 -15.71 11.91
N TYR A 532 -24.39 -14.53 11.49
CA TYR A 532 -23.10 -14.36 10.83
C TYR A 532 -22.40 -13.11 11.32
N ALA A 533 -21.08 -13.19 11.52
CA ALA A 533 -20.23 -12.01 11.59
C ALA A 533 -18.90 -12.24 10.87
N GLY A 534 -18.45 -11.22 10.17
CA GLY A 534 -17.22 -11.27 9.39
C GLY A 534 -16.50 -9.93 9.34
N LEU A 535 -15.21 -10.00 9.05
CA LEU A 535 -14.32 -8.88 8.83
C LEU A 535 -13.74 -8.95 7.43
N SER A 536 -13.89 -7.88 6.66
CA SER A 536 -13.24 -7.71 5.35
C SER A 536 -12.26 -6.55 5.43
N ALA A 537 -11.03 -6.74 4.94
CA ALA A 537 -9.99 -5.73 5.02
C ALA A 537 -9.35 -5.43 3.67
N ILE A 538 -9.02 -4.15 3.47
CA ILE A 538 -8.10 -3.70 2.41
C ILE A 538 -6.90 -3.08 3.11
N LEU A 539 -5.69 -3.48 2.73
CA LEU A 539 -4.46 -2.83 3.17
C LEU A 539 -3.69 -2.39 1.94
N PHE A 540 -3.28 -1.12 1.88
CA PHE A 540 -2.47 -0.55 0.79
C PHE A 540 -2.95 -0.97 -0.61
N ASP A 541 -4.24 -0.73 -0.89
CA ASP A 541 -4.94 -1.12 -2.12
C ASP A 541 -5.14 -2.62 -2.39
N VAL A 542 -4.69 -3.51 -1.51
CA VAL A 542 -4.88 -4.96 -1.62
C VAL A 542 -6.04 -5.42 -0.73
N GLN A 543 -7.12 -5.91 -1.34
CA GLN A 543 -8.20 -6.62 -0.66
C GLN A 543 -7.67 -7.97 -0.17
N LEU A 544 -7.79 -8.21 1.13
CA LEU A 544 -7.46 -9.49 1.76
C LEU A 544 -8.66 -10.44 1.72
N ARG A 545 -8.43 -11.73 1.99
CA ARG A 545 -9.50 -12.69 2.18
C ARG A 545 -10.37 -12.25 3.38
N PRO A 546 -11.70 -12.15 3.25
CA PRO A 546 -12.56 -11.90 4.40
C PRO A 546 -12.39 -13.00 5.46
N VAL A 547 -12.36 -12.61 6.72
CA VAL A 547 -12.26 -13.53 7.86
C VAL A 547 -13.64 -13.63 8.50
N THR A 548 -14.13 -14.86 8.65
CA THR A 548 -15.40 -15.12 9.33
C THR A 548 -15.16 -15.30 10.82
N PHE A 549 -15.79 -14.47 11.64
CA PHE A 549 -15.72 -14.64 13.09
C PHE A 549 -16.59 -15.80 13.55
N PHE A 550 -17.77 -15.96 12.97
CA PHE A 550 -18.59 -17.15 13.14
C PHE A 550 -19.63 -17.24 12.02
N SER A 551 -20.10 -18.45 11.77
CA SER A 551 -21.20 -18.72 10.85
C SER A 551 -22.13 -19.76 11.46
N GLY A 552 -23.39 -19.37 11.66
CA GLY A 552 -24.39 -20.18 12.35
C GLY A 552 -24.40 -19.96 13.86
N TYR A 553 -25.57 -20.16 14.45
CA TYR A 553 -25.77 -19.99 15.90
C TYR A 553 -24.94 -20.96 16.76
N SER A 554 -24.70 -22.18 16.27
CA SER A 554 -23.88 -23.19 16.98
C SER A 554 -22.42 -22.76 17.12
N ASP A 555 -21.81 -22.28 16.03
CA ASP A 555 -20.43 -21.78 16.02
C ASP A 555 -20.28 -20.54 16.90
N LEU A 556 -21.23 -19.60 16.80
CA LEU A 556 -21.32 -18.43 17.68
C LEU A 556 -21.30 -18.81 19.17
N MET A 557 -22.19 -19.72 19.58
CA MET A 557 -22.26 -20.16 20.99
C MET A 557 -20.98 -20.88 21.42
N SER A 558 -20.35 -21.65 20.53
CA SER A 558 -19.06 -22.30 20.83
C SER A 558 -17.95 -21.28 21.08
N LYS A 559 -17.91 -20.18 20.32
CA LYS A 559 -16.91 -19.11 20.45
C LYS A 559 -17.19 -18.23 21.65
N ILE A 560 -18.45 -17.91 21.96
CA ILE A 560 -18.80 -17.16 23.17
C ILE A 560 -18.43 -17.95 24.44
N LEU A 561 -18.68 -19.26 24.48
CA LEU A 561 -18.34 -20.10 25.63
C LEU A 561 -16.83 -20.32 25.81
N SER A 562 -16.05 -20.14 24.74
CA SER A 562 -14.59 -20.27 24.75
C SER A 562 -13.84 -18.94 24.75
N ALA A 563 -14.55 -17.81 24.60
CA ALA A 563 -13.95 -16.49 24.57
C ALA A 563 -13.38 -16.13 25.94
N SER A 564 -12.05 -16.03 26.02
CA SER A 564 -11.39 -15.33 27.12
C SER A 564 -11.39 -13.82 26.83
N SER A 565 -11.23 -13.01 27.87
CA SER A 565 -11.05 -11.55 27.75
C SER A 565 -9.71 -11.15 27.10
N ASP A 566 -8.90 -12.12 26.66
CA ASP A 566 -7.55 -11.87 26.19
C ASP A 566 -7.53 -11.37 24.73
N PRO A 567 -6.59 -10.49 24.36
CA PRO A 567 -6.45 -10.01 22.99
C PRO A 567 -6.12 -11.15 22.01
N ILE A 568 -6.93 -11.29 20.96
CA ILE A 568 -6.71 -12.23 19.86
C ILE A 568 -6.02 -11.49 18.72
N SER A 569 -4.86 -11.98 18.28
CA SER A 569 -4.14 -11.46 17.10
C SER A 569 -4.93 -11.79 15.83
N VAL A 570 -5.34 -10.77 15.08
CA VAL A 570 -6.09 -10.90 13.81
C VAL A 570 -5.16 -10.86 12.61
N VAL A 571 -4.26 -9.88 12.56
CA VAL A 571 -3.25 -9.76 11.50
C VAL A 571 -1.94 -9.36 12.15
N LYS A 572 -0.89 -10.13 11.89
CA LYS A 572 0.47 -9.82 12.34
C LYS A 572 1.41 -10.06 11.16
N GLY A 573 2.35 -9.17 10.88
CA GLY A 573 3.32 -9.40 9.80
C GLY A 573 4.20 -8.21 9.44
N LEU A 574 5.23 -8.49 8.65
CA LEU A 574 6.19 -7.52 8.13
C LEU A 574 5.95 -7.31 6.64
N ILE A 575 5.90 -6.06 6.20
CA ILE A 575 5.58 -5.69 4.83
C ILE A 575 6.63 -4.70 4.32
N LEU A 576 7.23 -5.00 3.17
CA LEU A 576 8.05 -4.03 2.42
C LEU A 576 7.12 -3.19 1.52
N LEU A 577 6.90 -1.93 1.89
CA LEU A 577 5.93 -1.04 1.24
C LEU A 577 6.57 -0.09 0.23
N MET A 578 7.69 0.52 0.60
CA MET A 578 8.49 1.37 -0.30
C MET A 578 9.78 0.63 -0.64
N ASP A 579 10.15 0.64 -1.90
CA ASP A 579 11.36 -0.03 -2.34
C ASP A 579 11.82 0.59 -3.66
N HIS A 580 12.96 1.24 -3.58
CA HIS A 580 13.59 1.92 -4.69
C HIS A 580 15.07 1.55 -4.66
N SER A 581 15.56 1.10 -5.81
CA SER A 581 16.98 0.84 -6.01
C SER A 581 17.38 1.43 -7.35
N GLN A 582 18.49 2.13 -7.37
CA GLN A 582 19.06 2.69 -8.59
C GLN A 582 20.58 2.55 -8.55
N GLU A 583 21.11 1.76 -9.49
CA GLU A 583 22.53 1.71 -9.78
C GLU A 583 22.88 2.73 -10.87
N LEU A 584 23.73 3.69 -10.52
CA LEU A 584 24.09 4.83 -11.35
C LEU A 584 25.55 4.73 -11.81
N GLN A 585 25.74 4.91 -13.12
CA GLN A 585 27.06 5.13 -13.70
C GLN A 585 27.30 6.64 -13.83
N LEU A 586 28.10 7.20 -12.93
CA LEU A 586 28.44 8.62 -13.00
C LEU A 586 29.36 8.89 -14.20
N GLN A 587 29.26 10.09 -14.76
CA GLN A 587 30.10 10.58 -15.87
C GLN A 587 31.59 10.63 -15.51
N SER A 588 31.91 10.66 -14.21
CA SER A 588 33.27 10.50 -13.70
C SER A 588 33.84 9.08 -13.85
N GLY A 589 33.00 8.10 -14.18
CA GLY A 589 33.36 6.67 -14.17
C GLY A 589 33.09 5.99 -12.83
N LEU A 590 32.76 6.75 -11.79
CA LEU A 590 32.44 6.21 -10.47
C LEU A 590 31.08 5.49 -10.47
N LYS A 591 30.98 4.45 -9.64
CA LYS A 591 29.72 3.77 -9.36
C LYS A 591 29.01 4.50 -8.23
N ALA A 592 27.73 4.76 -8.38
CA ALA A 592 26.90 5.27 -7.30
C ALA A 592 25.66 4.39 -7.15
N ASN A 593 25.30 4.06 -5.91
CA ASN A 593 24.07 3.34 -5.62
C ASN A 593 23.19 4.22 -4.76
N MET A 594 21.89 4.15 -5.03
CA MET A 594 20.87 4.79 -4.24
C MET A 594 19.80 3.77 -3.91
N GLU A 595 19.55 3.56 -2.63
CA GLU A 595 18.55 2.63 -2.14
C GLU A 595 17.64 3.35 -1.15
N ILE A 596 16.33 3.20 -1.32
CA ILE A 596 15.35 3.68 -0.37
C ILE A 596 14.36 2.56 -0.12
N GLN A 597 14.26 2.15 1.14
CA GLN A 597 13.34 1.10 1.55
C GLN A 597 12.47 1.63 2.67
N GLY A 598 11.20 1.24 2.67
CA GLY A 598 10.24 1.54 3.70
C GLY A 598 9.50 0.28 4.05
N ALA A 599 9.70 -0.22 5.27
CA ALA A 599 8.97 -1.35 5.78
C ALA A 599 8.03 -0.93 6.90
N LEU A 600 7.00 -1.74 7.07
CA LEU A 600 6.14 -1.66 8.24
C LEU A 600 5.94 -3.02 8.89
N ALA A 601 5.84 -3.02 10.21
CA ALA A 601 5.26 -4.12 10.97
C ALA A 601 3.84 -3.75 11.36
N ILE A 602 2.90 -4.67 11.13
CA ILE A 602 1.51 -4.57 11.57
C ILE A 602 1.26 -5.61 12.65
N ASP A 603 0.60 -5.21 13.73
CA ASP A 603 -0.01 -6.09 14.72
C ASP A 603 -1.40 -5.57 15.10
N ILE A 604 -2.42 -6.17 14.50
CA ILE A 604 -3.84 -5.92 14.77
C ILE A 604 -4.32 -6.99 15.74
N SER A 605 -4.78 -6.57 16.91
CA SER A 605 -5.39 -7.42 17.92
C SER A 605 -6.78 -6.93 18.29
N GLY A 606 -7.69 -7.87 18.53
CA GLY A 606 -9.06 -7.60 18.96
C GLY A 606 -9.33 -8.25 20.31
N ALA A 607 -9.99 -7.52 21.21
CA ALA A 607 -10.55 -8.06 22.45
C ALA A 607 -12.02 -7.67 22.54
N MET A 608 -12.85 -8.60 22.99
CA MET A 608 -14.28 -8.38 23.17
C MET A 608 -14.72 -8.86 24.55
N GLU A 609 -15.30 -7.95 25.31
CA GLU A 609 -15.98 -8.22 26.57
C GLU A 609 -17.49 -8.12 26.31
N PHE A 610 -18.23 -9.17 26.64
CA PHE A 610 -19.68 -9.21 26.44
C PHE A 610 -20.37 -9.75 27.69
N SER A 611 -21.34 -9.01 28.22
CA SER A 611 -22.14 -9.45 29.35
C SER A 611 -23.63 -9.23 29.10
N LEU A 612 -24.37 -10.32 28.97
CA LEU A 612 -25.84 -10.29 28.91
C LEU A 612 -26.46 -9.82 30.23
N TRP A 613 -25.81 -10.10 31.36
CA TRP A 613 -26.32 -9.74 32.68
C TRP A 613 -26.23 -8.23 32.93
N TYR A 614 -25.06 -7.64 32.65
CA TYR A 614 -24.87 -6.19 32.75
C TYR A 614 -25.46 -5.42 31.56
N ARG A 615 -25.81 -6.13 30.48
CA ARG A 615 -26.28 -5.56 29.20
C ARG A 615 -25.27 -4.58 28.60
N GLU A 616 -24.00 -4.94 28.69
CA GLU A 616 -22.87 -4.15 28.21
C GLU A 616 -21.98 -4.99 27.28
N SER A 617 -21.45 -4.33 26.26
CA SER A 617 -20.40 -4.88 25.41
C SER A 617 -19.31 -3.85 25.20
N LYS A 618 -18.07 -4.28 25.35
CA LYS A 618 -16.89 -3.47 25.06
C LYS A 618 -16.02 -4.22 24.06
N THR A 619 -15.76 -3.57 22.93
CA THR A 619 -14.86 -4.10 21.91
C THR A 619 -13.68 -3.16 21.78
N ARG A 620 -12.47 -3.71 21.83
CA ARG A 620 -11.21 -2.99 21.62
C ARG A 620 -10.49 -3.61 20.43
N VAL A 621 -10.20 -2.80 19.42
CA VAL A 621 -9.34 -3.19 18.30
C VAL A 621 -8.10 -2.32 18.35
N LYS A 622 -6.97 -2.90 18.73
CA LYS A 622 -5.68 -2.21 18.82
C LYS A 622 -4.84 -2.55 17.60
N ASN A 623 -4.48 -1.52 16.84
CA ASN A 623 -3.58 -1.60 15.70
C ASN A 623 -2.24 -0.97 16.06
N ARG A 624 -1.21 -1.80 16.20
CA ARG A 624 0.17 -1.35 16.40
C ARG A 624 0.93 -1.39 15.09
N LEU A 625 1.57 -0.27 14.76
CA LEU A 625 2.30 -0.06 13.52
C LEU A 625 3.72 0.39 13.86
N ALA A 626 4.73 -0.34 13.39
CA ALA A 626 6.11 0.15 13.42
C ALA A 626 6.54 0.43 11.98
N VAL A 627 6.90 1.67 11.67
CA VAL A 627 7.34 2.06 10.32
C VAL A 627 8.80 2.48 10.37
N VAL A 628 9.60 1.94 9.46
CA VAL A 628 11.01 2.33 9.29
C VAL A 628 11.25 2.63 7.82
N ILE A 629 11.77 3.81 7.54
CA ILE A 629 12.22 4.23 6.22
C ILE A 629 13.73 4.42 6.28
N THR A 630 14.46 3.68 5.47
CA THR A 630 15.91 3.79 5.28
C THR A 630 16.21 4.35 3.90
N GLY A 631 17.22 5.20 3.82
CA GLY A 631 17.79 5.69 2.57
C GLY A 631 19.30 5.56 2.64
N ASP A 632 19.90 4.90 1.67
CA ASP A 632 21.35 4.76 1.52
C ASP A 632 21.80 5.35 0.19
N ILE A 633 22.86 6.15 0.24
CA ILE A 633 23.53 6.70 -0.92
C ILE A 633 25.00 6.31 -0.79
N THR A 634 25.53 5.62 -1.79
CA THR A 634 26.95 5.29 -1.82
C THR A 634 27.58 5.70 -3.13
N VAL A 635 28.84 6.13 -3.07
CA VAL A 635 29.70 6.36 -4.24
C VAL A 635 30.98 5.56 -4.02
N ASP A 636 31.29 4.70 -4.97
CA ASP A 636 32.36 3.72 -4.88
C ASP A 636 33.34 3.87 -6.07
N SER A 637 34.63 3.91 -5.74
CA SER A 637 35.74 3.94 -6.70
C SER A 637 36.62 2.68 -6.61
N SER A 638 36.18 1.62 -5.92
CA SER A 638 36.90 0.40 -5.51
C SER A 638 37.94 0.56 -4.40
N PHE A 639 38.63 1.71 -4.33
CA PHE A 639 39.65 1.99 -3.31
C PHE A 639 39.16 2.92 -2.20
N VAL A 640 38.18 3.79 -2.50
CA VAL A 640 37.47 4.61 -1.51
C VAL A 640 35.97 4.52 -1.75
N LYS A 641 35.23 4.42 -0.65
CA LYS A 641 33.77 4.40 -0.62
C LYS A 641 33.26 5.48 0.32
N ALA A 642 32.44 6.38 -0.21
CA ALA A 642 31.73 7.38 0.58
C ALA A 642 30.24 7.00 0.65
N GLY A 643 29.63 7.15 1.82
CA GLY A 643 28.23 6.82 2.02
C GLY A 643 27.49 7.74 2.97
N LEU A 644 26.19 7.87 2.73
CA LEU A 644 25.23 8.59 3.55
C LEU A 644 24.01 7.72 3.76
N GLU A 645 23.85 7.25 4.99
CA GLU A 645 22.69 6.47 5.43
C GLU A 645 21.78 7.36 6.28
N ILE A 646 20.49 7.37 5.97
CA ILE A 646 19.45 8.07 6.72
C ILE A 646 18.42 7.02 7.12
N SER A 647 17.98 7.02 8.38
CA SER A 647 16.91 6.16 8.86
C SER A 647 15.92 6.99 9.67
N THR A 648 14.64 6.83 9.37
CA THR A 648 13.54 7.42 10.14
C THR A 648 12.64 6.29 10.61
N GLU A 649 12.30 6.29 11.89
CA GLU A 649 11.43 5.28 12.47
C GLU A 649 10.37 5.89 13.37
N THR A 650 9.20 5.26 13.38
CA THR A 650 8.09 5.62 14.25
C THR A 650 7.33 4.37 14.70
N GLU A 651 6.94 4.36 15.96
CA GLU A 651 6.10 3.32 16.56
C GLU A 651 4.75 3.97 16.88
N ALA A 652 3.75 3.71 16.04
CA ALA A 652 2.42 4.28 16.17
C ALA A 652 1.42 3.23 16.68
N GLY A 653 0.53 3.65 17.56
CA GLY A 653 -0.61 2.86 18.00
C GLY A 653 -1.91 3.59 17.66
N MET A 654 -2.89 2.86 17.16
CA MET A 654 -4.25 3.36 17.03
C MET A 654 -5.21 2.35 17.65
N GLU A 655 -6.11 2.84 18.48
CA GLU A 655 -7.07 2.01 19.19
C GLU A 655 -8.49 2.46 18.86
N PHE A 656 -9.31 1.52 18.39
CA PHE A 656 -10.74 1.72 18.21
C PHE A 656 -11.48 1.03 19.34
N ILE A 657 -12.21 1.81 20.13
CA ILE A 657 -12.96 1.34 21.29
C ILE A 657 -14.44 1.57 21.00
N SER A 658 -15.23 0.50 21.10
CA SER A 658 -16.69 0.56 21.03
C SER A 658 -17.26 0.11 22.36
N THR A 659 -17.99 1.00 23.02
CA THR A 659 -18.71 0.70 24.26
C THR A 659 -20.20 0.79 23.98
N VAL A 660 -20.92 -0.32 24.19
CA VAL A 660 -22.35 -0.45 23.90
C VAL A 660 -23.07 -0.81 25.19
N GLN A 661 -24.03 0.01 25.59
CA GLN A 661 -24.97 -0.30 26.66
C GLN A 661 -26.34 -0.55 26.02
N PHE A 662 -26.78 -1.81 26.03
CA PHE A 662 -27.99 -2.28 25.37
C PHE A 662 -29.14 -2.55 26.35
N SER A 663 -29.21 -1.75 27.42
CA SER A 663 -30.22 -1.90 28.46
C SER A 663 -31.62 -1.43 28.03
N GLN A 664 -31.70 -0.34 27.25
CA GLN A 664 -32.91 0.23 26.66
C GLN A 664 -32.64 0.62 25.20
N TYR A 665 -33.64 0.50 24.34
CA TYR A 665 -33.55 0.92 22.94
C TYR A 665 -34.01 2.39 22.78
N PRO A 666 -33.29 3.25 22.03
CA PRO A 666 -32.06 2.99 21.29
C PRO A 666 -30.85 2.78 22.21
N PHE A 667 -29.98 1.85 21.84
CA PHE A 667 -28.77 1.54 22.63
C PHE A 667 -27.83 2.74 22.69
N PHE A 668 -27.18 2.93 23.84
CA PHE A 668 -26.10 3.90 23.94
C PHE A 668 -24.84 3.30 23.35
N VAL A 669 -24.32 3.92 22.30
CA VAL A 669 -23.10 3.51 21.63
C VAL A 669 -22.11 4.66 21.70
N CYS A 670 -20.99 4.44 22.38
CA CYS A 670 -19.87 5.37 22.38
C CYS A 670 -18.69 4.73 21.64
N LEU A 671 -18.27 5.39 20.57
CA LEU A 671 -17.13 5.02 19.74
C LEU A 671 -16.00 6.01 19.99
N GLN A 672 -14.79 5.50 20.22
CA GLN A 672 -13.57 6.27 20.35
C GLN A 672 -12.56 5.78 19.33
N MET A 673 -11.88 6.71 18.69
CA MET A 673 -10.71 6.43 17.85
C MET A 673 -9.53 7.20 18.42
N ASP A 674 -8.70 6.49 19.17
CA ASP A 674 -7.58 7.05 19.90
C ASP A 674 -6.26 6.75 19.18
N LYS A 675 -5.36 7.71 19.20
CA LYS A 675 -4.01 7.61 18.62
C LYS A 675 -3.02 7.75 19.76
N ASP A 676 -2.27 6.69 20.00
CA ASP A 676 -1.25 6.61 21.04
C ASP A 676 -0.12 7.63 20.75
N GLU A 677 0.57 8.05 21.80
CA GLU A 677 1.81 8.82 21.66
C GLU A 677 2.87 7.99 20.92
N ALA A 678 3.50 8.58 19.91
CA ALA A 678 4.42 7.87 19.02
C ALA A 678 5.81 8.51 19.02
N PRO A 679 6.89 7.78 19.34
CA PRO A 679 8.25 8.28 19.21
C PRO A 679 8.65 8.35 17.74
N LEU A 680 9.13 9.51 17.28
CA LEU A 680 9.73 9.71 15.97
C LEU A 680 11.25 9.87 16.12
N ARG A 681 12.02 8.88 15.67
CA ARG A 681 13.48 8.88 15.74
C ARG A 681 14.07 9.00 14.34
N GLN A 682 15.11 9.81 14.22
CA GLN A 682 15.85 10.05 12.99
C GLN A 682 17.34 9.83 13.22
N PHE A 683 17.96 9.06 12.35
CA PHE A 683 19.37 8.74 12.37
C PHE A 683 20.01 9.14 11.05
N GLU A 684 21.21 9.72 11.12
CA GLU A 684 22.02 10.09 9.97
C GLU A 684 23.44 9.59 10.22
N THR A 685 23.94 8.73 9.34
CA THR A 685 25.31 8.21 9.39
C THR A 685 26.02 8.58 8.10
N LYS A 686 27.13 9.33 8.21
CA LYS A 686 28.03 9.61 7.10
C LYS A 686 29.30 8.84 7.30
N TYR A 687 29.83 8.26 6.23
CA TYR A 687 31.11 7.58 6.31
C TYR A 687 31.95 7.73 5.05
N GLU A 688 33.25 7.68 5.25
CA GLU A 688 34.26 7.57 4.21
C GLU A 688 35.19 6.42 4.59
N ARG A 689 35.22 5.37 3.78
CA ARG A 689 36.02 4.17 4.02
C ARG A 689 37.02 3.99 2.90
N LEU A 690 38.25 3.71 3.29
CA LEU A 690 39.25 3.14 2.39
C LEU A 690 39.03 1.62 2.30
N SER A 691 39.66 0.96 1.34
CA SER A 691 39.60 -0.50 1.19
C SER A 691 40.05 -1.28 2.44
N THR A 692 40.81 -0.64 3.35
CA THR A 692 41.17 -1.19 4.67
C THR A 692 40.98 -0.14 5.78
N GLY A 693 40.65 -0.61 6.98
CA GLY A 693 40.48 0.23 8.18
C GLY A 693 39.05 0.73 8.41
N ARG A 694 38.84 1.41 9.55
CA ARG A 694 37.51 1.85 10.02
C ARG A 694 36.99 3.11 9.32
N GLY A 695 37.87 3.88 8.68
CA GLY A 695 37.53 5.11 7.98
C GLY A 695 37.01 6.23 8.89
N TYR A 696 36.46 7.28 8.29
CA TYR A 696 35.72 8.35 8.97
C TYR A 696 34.25 7.93 9.12
N VAL A 697 33.67 8.13 10.31
CA VAL A 697 32.23 7.90 10.56
C VAL A 697 31.69 9.00 11.46
N LEU A 698 30.61 9.65 11.02
CA LEU A 698 29.86 10.63 11.79
C LEU A 698 28.42 10.15 11.94
N ARG A 699 27.91 10.10 13.17
CA ARG A 699 26.53 9.72 13.48
C ARG A 699 25.79 10.85 14.18
N LYS A 700 24.57 11.12 13.74
CA LYS A 700 23.65 12.07 14.38
C LYS A 700 22.33 11.37 14.67
N ARG A 701 21.72 11.71 15.80
CA ARG A 701 20.40 11.23 16.24
C ARG A 701 19.53 12.41 16.60
N LYS A 702 18.27 12.39 16.17
CA LYS A 702 17.21 13.26 16.66
C LYS A 702 16.04 12.40 17.11
N GLU A 703 15.41 12.78 18.20
CA GLU A 703 14.25 12.09 18.73
C GLU A 703 13.21 13.14 19.13
N LYS A 704 11.97 12.90 18.73
CA LYS A 704 10.82 13.73 19.04
C LYS A 704 9.67 12.80 19.43
N LEU A 705 8.80 13.28 20.31
CA LEU A 705 7.56 12.58 20.64
C LEU A 705 6.41 13.25 19.90
N VAL A 706 5.66 12.48 19.11
CA VAL A 706 4.42 12.94 18.48
C VAL A 706 3.30 12.72 19.49
N ALA A 707 2.59 13.80 19.84
CA ALA A 707 1.51 13.74 20.82
C ALA A 707 0.36 12.84 20.35
N GLY A 708 -0.18 12.10 21.31
CA GLY A 708 -1.42 11.34 21.15
C GLY A 708 -2.63 12.25 21.00
N SER A 709 -3.72 11.72 20.47
CA SER A 709 -4.93 12.49 20.22
C SER A 709 -6.11 11.57 19.92
N GLU A 710 -7.28 11.87 20.49
CA GLU A 710 -8.53 11.29 20.02
C GLU A 710 -9.04 12.02 18.76
N PHE A 711 -9.59 11.26 17.82
CA PHE A 711 -10.21 11.80 16.62
C PHE A 711 -11.73 11.91 16.78
N PRO A 712 -12.34 13.09 16.55
CA PRO A 712 -13.77 13.25 16.68
C PRO A 712 -14.52 12.44 15.62
N LEU A 713 -15.66 11.89 15.99
CA LEU A 713 -16.62 11.27 15.07
C LEU A 713 -17.80 12.22 14.84
N HIS A 714 -18.98 11.69 14.51
CA HIS A 714 -20.18 12.49 14.38
C HIS A 714 -20.65 13.02 15.75
N GLN A 715 -21.30 14.19 15.76
CA GLN A 715 -21.69 14.88 16.99
C GLN A 715 -22.55 14.02 17.93
N GLU A 716 -23.47 13.21 17.37
CA GLU A 716 -24.37 12.37 18.18
C GLU A 716 -23.58 11.31 18.98
N ASN A 717 -22.50 10.77 18.42
CA ASN A 717 -21.58 9.90 19.16
C ASN A 717 -20.93 10.63 20.33
N SER A 718 -20.50 11.89 20.16
CA SER A 718 -19.95 12.68 21.25
C SER A 718 -20.98 12.92 22.36
N GLU A 719 -22.25 13.14 22.02
CA GLU A 719 -23.31 13.25 23.03
C GLU A 719 -23.57 11.92 23.75
N MET A 720 -23.54 10.79 23.05
CA MET A 720 -23.64 9.46 23.67
C MET A 720 -22.45 9.18 24.60
N CYS A 721 -21.23 9.52 24.19
CA CYS A 721 -20.04 9.35 25.02
C CYS A 721 -20.08 10.19 26.29
N LYS A 722 -20.67 11.39 26.28
CA LYS A 722 -20.87 12.18 27.51
C LYS A 722 -21.78 11.49 28.52
N VAL A 723 -22.76 10.71 28.05
CA VAL A 723 -23.66 9.94 28.92
C VAL A 723 -22.95 8.71 29.46
N VAL A 724 -22.24 7.96 28.60
CA VAL A 724 -21.50 6.76 28.99
C VAL A 724 -20.39 7.07 30.00
N PHE A 725 -19.70 8.20 29.82
CA PHE A 725 -18.64 8.67 30.73
C PHE A 725 -19.08 9.81 31.65
N ALA A 726 -20.39 9.91 31.93
CA ALA A 726 -20.89 10.91 32.86
C ALA A 726 -20.25 10.70 34.24
N PRO A 727 -19.76 11.76 34.91
CA PRO A 727 -19.30 11.64 36.28
C PRO A 727 -20.46 11.16 37.14
N GLN A 728 -20.28 10.03 37.84
CA GLN A 728 -21.28 9.60 38.81
C GLN A 728 -21.42 10.72 39.85
N PRO A 729 -22.66 11.08 40.25
CA PRO A 729 -22.82 11.97 41.39
C PRO A 729 -22.10 11.33 42.56
N GLU A 730 -21.17 12.05 43.19
CA GLU A 730 -20.60 11.65 44.47
C GLU A 730 -21.78 11.27 45.36
N SER A 731 -21.90 9.98 45.66
CA SER A 731 -22.78 9.55 46.73
C SER A 731 -22.23 10.23 47.98
N THR A 732 -22.89 11.30 48.39
CA THR A 732 -22.82 11.76 49.76
C THR A 732 -23.28 10.59 50.61
N SER A 733 -22.32 9.76 51.04
CA SER A 733 -22.40 8.96 52.24
C SER A 733 -22.41 9.91 53.44
N GLY A 734 -23.43 10.77 53.49
CA GLY A 734 -23.94 11.30 54.74
C GLY A 734 -24.61 10.14 55.43
N GLY A 735 -23.97 9.64 56.49
CA GLY A 735 -24.52 8.54 57.27
C GLY A 735 -25.91 8.85 57.82
N TRP A 736 -26.67 7.79 58.08
CA TRP A 736 -27.17 7.43 59.41
C TRP A 736 -27.97 6.11 59.34
N PHE A 737 -27.58 5.21 60.24
CA PHE A 737 -28.08 3.86 60.57
C PHE A 737 -27.71 2.67 59.68
#